data_AF-L0WE74-F1
#
_entry.id   AF-L0WE74-F1
#
_cell.length_a   1.000
_cell.length_b   1.000
_cell.length_c   1.000
_cell.angle_alpha   90.00
_cell.angle_beta   90.00
_cell.angle_gamma   90.00
#
_symmetry.space_group_name_H-M   'P 1'
#
loop_
_entity.id
_entity.type
_entity.pdbx_description
1 polymer ?
#
loop_
_entity_poly.entity_id
_entity_poly.type
_entity_poly.pdbx_seq_one_letter_code
_entity_poly.pdbx_strand_id
1 'polypeptide(L)'
;MQKAKTLMLTALALGLAACNGGEDFGDANLGGCPAGGSCVPSAKGSVLVELQGLQVNNLGYACGTSFAYTSDEETLSEDDGTTIPPYNAVCPEGASSIEFFLGSKTTGDYRLSLGTYLLPKQLTKGAYQITLADMVNAPERVSVELDGSDTTAPVINRLALLEALDTGGDPDDPISISDDTNDYVASNPDTLPENRFDYTDYTAFQTAWQGFLDAVNARDPSVLGAFDPTVSTYQSHLRSGNDRSRAGLYAFTSSQECQFVSSSDSEGCASDADSSKYSYTFTSLVLPDGSILAGGLASRITNATEVVNDFVTLKSGDKIDDVLRLAGDASSNITLSGLGVVTTLDSNGNVSDPASGATDTDASLTGRFLGQTIYNNKEVSADIGSDFHLDYPSTDYEIGDDEKGLTNDTLVGGTVNDFLFRATKTGYVQAVLNSGVMSDVEGDYIVRLYRACIPDESGFDDDSICRVIPNADQEITQDPNPSSTPSTNYADYTACTAFTTDSNGNYVCGAWDTVVDVTKERIRHDELDSSGVDSQGVGEFCVHISSAGLVTTGDDGACPGTTGGLKIGMVTRTFGDADLKSANIFMRLAPGAADESVTPHYNAEIQGRMDLRSAAGDGCKRLFRLSDDSFEAGVRAAWVEGAYLPRKKLIADGDDETDDERYLRFSLANGAVEMYKDDPGCGPLEDN
;
A
#
# COMPACT_ATOMS: atom_id res chain seq x y z
N MET A 1 3.81 -59.99 -16.72
CA MET A 1 3.22 -59.17 -17.80
C MET A 1 2.19 -58.29 -17.12
N GLN A 2 2.52 -57.06 -16.75
CA GLN A 2 2.29 -55.89 -17.60
C GLN A 2 3.25 -54.77 -17.16
N LYS A 3 3.94 -54.18 -18.15
CA LYS A 3 4.78 -52.98 -18.03
C LYS A 3 3.91 -51.72 -18.23
N ALA A 4 4.46 -50.60 -17.73
CA ALA A 4 4.20 -49.21 -18.12
C ALA A 4 2.99 -48.50 -17.49
N LYS A 5 3.26 -47.69 -16.45
CA LYS A 5 3.17 -46.20 -16.48
C LYS A 5 3.47 -45.65 -15.08
N THR A 6 4.76 -45.53 -14.79
CA THR A 6 5.33 -44.58 -13.83
C THR A 6 5.86 -43.44 -14.68
N LEU A 7 5.17 -42.29 -14.70
CA LEU A 7 5.58 -40.93 -15.13
C LEU A 7 4.30 -40.17 -15.54
N MET A 8 3.65 -39.46 -14.60
CA MET A 8 2.79 -38.28 -14.90
C MET A 8 2.22 -37.60 -13.64
N LEU A 9 2.92 -37.60 -12.51
CA LEU A 9 2.45 -36.87 -11.31
C LEU A 9 3.57 -36.10 -10.58
N THR A 10 4.69 -35.85 -11.26
CA THR A 10 5.88 -35.14 -10.73
C THR A 10 6.39 -34.04 -11.66
N ALA A 11 5.51 -33.48 -12.50
CA ALA A 11 5.84 -32.41 -13.45
C ALA A 11 4.81 -31.26 -13.48
N LEU A 12 4.05 -31.07 -12.39
CA LEU A 12 3.08 -29.96 -12.26
C LEU A 12 3.19 -29.21 -10.92
N ALA A 13 4.34 -29.32 -10.25
CA ALA A 13 4.65 -28.60 -9.01
C ALA A 13 6.04 -27.92 -9.04
N LEU A 14 6.59 -27.73 -10.24
CA LEU A 14 7.85 -27.01 -10.51
C LEU A 14 7.57 -26.11 -11.71
N GLY A 15 7.03 -24.92 -11.44
CA GLY A 15 6.63 -23.97 -12.49
C GLY A 15 5.87 -22.74 -12.02
N LEU A 16 6.05 -22.28 -10.78
CA LEU A 16 5.46 -21.03 -10.25
C LEU A 16 6.45 -20.20 -9.42
N ALA A 17 7.74 -20.51 -9.52
CA ALA A 17 8.82 -19.74 -8.91
C ALA A 17 10.08 -19.95 -9.75
N ALA A 18 10.15 -19.27 -10.89
CA ALA A 18 11.34 -18.88 -11.65
C ALA A 18 10.92 -18.44 -13.06
N CYS A 19 11.39 -17.26 -13.46
CA CYS A 19 11.48 -16.76 -14.84
C CYS A 19 10.17 -16.42 -15.56
N ASN A 20 9.80 -15.14 -15.51
CA ASN A 20 9.90 -14.35 -16.73
C ASN A 20 10.82 -13.15 -16.45
N GLY A 21 12.00 -13.17 -17.06
CA GLY A 21 12.88 -12.01 -17.14
C GLY A 21 12.28 -11.06 -18.18
N GLY A 22 11.95 -9.86 -17.75
CA GLY A 22 11.15 -8.90 -18.49
C GLY A 22 10.18 -8.23 -17.54
N GLU A 23 10.69 -7.28 -16.77
CA GLU A 23 10.01 -6.06 -16.33
C GLU A 23 8.47 -6.04 -16.27
N ASP A 24 7.83 -6.98 -15.56
CA ASP A 24 6.43 -6.80 -15.19
C ASP A 24 6.18 -7.27 -13.74
N PHE A 25 6.00 -6.29 -12.86
CA PHE A 25 5.36 -6.52 -11.56
C PHE A 25 3.83 -6.50 -11.70
N GLY A 26 3.30 -6.55 -12.92
CA GLY A 26 1.88 -6.62 -13.27
C GLY A 26 1.29 -8.04 -13.22
N ASP A 27 2.12 -9.08 -13.30
CA ASP A 27 1.74 -10.48 -13.00
C ASP A 27 1.96 -10.86 -11.53
N ALA A 28 2.79 -10.08 -10.82
CA ALA A 28 2.68 -10.02 -9.39
C ALA A 28 1.38 -9.24 -9.11
N ASN A 29 0.35 -9.94 -8.65
CA ASN A 29 -0.66 -9.31 -7.81
C ASN A 29 0.14 -8.43 -6.83
N LEU A 30 0.18 -7.10 -7.01
CA LEU A 30 0.93 -6.19 -6.15
C LEU A 30 0.54 -6.64 -4.75
N GLY A 31 1.52 -7.07 -3.95
CA GLY A 31 1.33 -7.96 -2.80
C GLY A 31 0.44 -7.45 -1.66
N GLY A 32 -0.42 -6.45 -1.90
CA GLY A 32 -1.61 -6.19 -1.14
C GLY A 32 -2.67 -7.29 -1.34
N CYS A 33 -3.29 -7.66 -0.24
CA CYS A 33 -4.50 -8.47 -0.27
C CYS A 33 -5.57 -7.80 -1.14
N PRO A 34 -6.38 -8.59 -1.88
CA PRO A 34 -7.68 -8.08 -2.30
C PRO A 34 -8.43 -7.55 -1.08
N ALA A 35 -9.11 -6.41 -1.24
CA ALA A 35 -9.88 -5.76 -0.18
C ALA A 35 -10.78 -6.78 0.54
N GLY A 36 -10.63 -6.90 1.86
CA GLY A 36 -11.40 -7.83 2.70
C GLY A 36 -10.78 -9.22 2.92
N GLY A 37 -9.64 -9.54 2.29
CA GLY A 37 -8.91 -10.79 2.53
C GLY A 37 -7.98 -10.72 3.76
N SER A 38 -8.06 -11.70 4.65
CA SER A 38 -6.98 -11.99 5.60
C SER A 38 -5.81 -12.58 4.82
N CYS A 39 -4.84 -11.77 4.41
CA CYS A 39 -3.52 -12.29 4.07
C CYS A 39 -2.56 -11.95 5.19
N VAL A 40 -2.08 -13.02 5.81
CA VAL A 40 -0.74 -13.04 6.35
C VAL A 40 0.12 -13.57 5.20
N PRO A 41 0.77 -12.72 4.38
CA PRO A 41 1.82 -13.24 3.53
C PRO A 41 2.92 -13.71 4.47
N SER A 42 3.09 -15.02 4.55
CA SER A 42 4.39 -15.59 4.87
C SER A 42 5.01 -15.87 3.51
N ALA A 43 5.80 -14.92 3.00
CA ALA A 43 6.64 -15.21 1.86
C ALA A 43 7.59 -16.35 2.26
N LYS A 44 7.58 -17.43 1.48
CA LYS A 44 8.53 -18.53 1.59
C LYS A 44 9.61 -18.32 0.54
N GLY A 45 10.86 -18.46 0.93
CA GLY A 45 12.02 -18.26 0.06
C GLY A 45 12.80 -16.99 0.36
N SER A 46 13.68 -16.63 -0.57
CA SER A 46 14.55 -15.46 -0.43
C SER A 46 13.78 -14.14 -0.41
N VAL A 47 14.37 -13.17 0.26
CA VAL A 47 13.83 -11.84 0.52
C VAL A 47 14.66 -10.82 -0.23
N LEU A 48 14.03 -10.00 -1.06
CA LEU A 48 14.68 -8.86 -1.71
C LEU A 48 14.67 -7.64 -0.79
N VAL A 49 15.75 -6.89 -0.74
CA VAL A 49 15.85 -5.64 0.02
C VAL A 49 16.36 -4.53 -0.89
N GLU A 50 15.64 -3.43 -0.94
CA GLU A 50 15.97 -2.23 -1.72
C GLU A 50 16.26 -1.06 -0.78
N LEU A 51 17.35 -0.35 -1.01
CA LEU A 51 17.69 0.89 -0.29
C LEU A 51 17.04 2.10 -1.00
N GLN A 52 15.88 2.52 -0.52
CA GLN A 52 15.12 3.65 -1.05
C GLN A 52 15.87 4.98 -0.92
N GLY A 53 15.71 5.78 -1.97
CA GLY A 53 16.38 7.08 -2.11
C GLY A 53 17.82 6.99 -2.59
N LEU A 54 18.41 5.79 -2.68
CA LEU A 54 19.80 5.59 -3.12
C LEU A 54 19.91 4.34 -4.00
N GLN A 55 20.23 4.53 -5.26
CA GLN A 55 20.69 3.43 -6.10
C GLN A 55 22.21 3.39 -5.97
N VAL A 56 22.75 2.36 -5.34
CA VAL A 56 24.19 2.23 -5.10
C VAL A 56 24.69 0.94 -5.74
N ASN A 57 25.58 1.07 -6.71
CA ASN A 57 26.32 -0.06 -7.27
C ASN A 57 27.53 -0.41 -6.39
N ASN A 58 27.84 -1.69 -6.30
CA ASN A 58 28.98 -2.23 -5.56
C ASN A 58 28.97 -1.93 -4.04
N LEU A 59 27.78 -1.81 -3.45
CA LEU A 59 27.61 -1.67 -2.01
C LEU A 59 27.51 -3.05 -1.34
N GLY A 60 28.34 -3.29 -0.33
CA GLY A 60 28.38 -4.58 0.35
C GLY A 60 27.14 -4.81 1.19
N TYR A 61 26.63 -6.04 1.20
CA TYR A 61 25.55 -6.44 2.12
C TYR A 61 25.77 -7.83 2.73
N ALA A 62 25.25 -7.99 3.94
CA ALA A 62 25.36 -9.18 4.76
C ALA A 62 24.00 -9.54 5.34
N CYS A 63 23.46 -10.72 5.00
CA CYS A 63 22.26 -11.22 5.65
C CYS A 63 22.19 -12.75 5.66
N GLY A 64 22.13 -13.33 6.86
CA GLY A 64 22.20 -14.78 7.04
C GLY A 64 23.49 -15.34 6.44
N THR A 65 23.37 -16.20 5.43
CA THR A 65 24.50 -16.77 4.68
C THR A 65 24.88 -15.96 3.43
N SER A 66 24.06 -14.99 3.02
CA SER A 66 24.30 -14.19 1.83
C SER A 66 25.29 -13.07 2.12
N PHE A 67 26.33 -13.00 1.28
CA PHE A 67 27.43 -12.05 1.34
C PHE A 67 27.82 -11.62 -0.07
N ALA A 68 27.34 -10.45 -0.50
CA ALA A 68 27.58 -9.98 -1.86
C ALA A 68 27.65 -8.45 -1.92
N TYR A 69 27.65 -7.94 -3.15
CA TYR A 69 27.52 -6.53 -3.46
C TYR A 69 26.25 -6.32 -4.28
N THR A 70 25.61 -5.16 -4.15
CA THR A 70 24.57 -4.71 -5.08
C THR A 70 25.16 -4.52 -6.48
N SER A 71 24.35 -4.68 -7.52
CA SER A 71 24.74 -4.54 -8.92
C SER A 71 23.78 -3.61 -9.66
N ASP A 72 24.28 -2.85 -10.63
CA ASP A 72 23.49 -2.06 -11.58
C ASP A 72 22.83 -2.90 -12.68
N GLU A 73 23.11 -4.20 -12.73
CA GLU A 73 22.48 -5.15 -13.64
C GLU A 73 21.59 -6.14 -12.89
N GLU A 74 20.60 -6.69 -13.59
CA GLU A 74 19.85 -7.84 -13.08
C GLU A 74 20.80 -9.03 -12.95
N THR A 75 20.79 -9.67 -11.78
CA THR A 75 21.62 -10.85 -11.50
C THR A 75 20.77 -12.00 -10.98
N LEU A 76 21.37 -13.18 -10.86
CA LEU A 76 20.74 -14.35 -10.25
C LEU A 76 21.47 -14.70 -8.95
N SER A 77 20.70 -14.91 -7.89
CA SER A 77 21.18 -15.45 -6.63
C SER A 77 21.87 -16.81 -6.86
N GLU A 78 23.10 -16.95 -6.37
CA GLU A 78 23.85 -18.21 -6.48
C GLU A 78 23.24 -19.33 -5.63
N ASP A 79 22.52 -18.98 -4.55
CA ASP A 79 21.99 -19.93 -3.57
C ASP A 79 20.72 -20.65 -4.06
N ASP A 80 19.83 -19.92 -4.73
CA ASP A 80 18.49 -20.41 -5.09
C ASP A 80 18.00 -19.99 -6.49
N GLY A 81 18.80 -19.24 -7.25
CA GLY A 81 18.45 -18.77 -8.59
C GLY A 81 17.39 -17.66 -8.61
N THR A 82 17.09 -17.02 -7.47
CA THR A 82 16.21 -15.86 -7.40
C THR A 82 16.76 -14.73 -8.27
N THR A 83 15.91 -14.15 -9.13
CA THR A 83 16.25 -12.95 -9.89
C THR A 83 16.36 -11.75 -8.95
N ILE A 84 17.52 -11.11 -8.98
CA ILE A 84 17.85 -9.93 -8.18
C ILE A 84 17.82 -8.74 -9.13
N PRO A 85 16.85 -7.83 -8.99
CA PRO A 85 16.83 -6.62 -9.81
C PRO A 85 18.04 -5.72 -9.50
N PRO A 86 18.36 -4.76 -10.40
CA PRO A 86 19.39 -3.77 -10.14
C PRO A 86 19.22 -3.07 -8.79
N TYR A 87 20.32 -2.88 -8.08
CA TYR A 87 20.46 -2.21 -6.78
C TYR A 87 19.77 -2.91 -5.61
N ASN A 88 19.27 -4.14 -5.80
CA ASN A 88 18.70 -4.94 -4.72
C ASN A 88 19.75 -5.84 -4.06
N ALA A 89 19.56 -6.08 -2.76
CA ALA A 89 20.17 -7.17 -2.02
C ALA A 89 19.21 -8.36 -1.96
N VAL A 90 19.75 -9.57 -1.84
CA VAL A 90 18.97 -10.79 -1.61
C VAL A 90 19.39 -11.49 -0.32
N CYS A 91 18.41 -11.79 0.53
CA CYS A 91 18.60 -12.48 1.79
C CYS A 91 17.95 -13.86 1.75
N PRO A 92 18.61 -14.90 2.27
CA PRO A 92 18.05 -16.23 2.30
C PRO A 92 16.86 -16.28 3.26
N GLU A 93 16.00 -17.30 3.07
CA GLU A 93 14.87 -17.56 3.95
C GLU A 93 15.31 -17.64 5.42
N GLY A 94 14.59 -16.94 6.30
CA GLY A 94 14.86 -16.94 7.74
C GLY A 94 15.99 -16.00 8.20
N ALA A 95 16.58 -15.20 7.30
CA ALA A 95 17.45 -14.10 7.70
C ALA A 95 16.70 -13.15 8.66
N SER A 96 17.32 -12.82 9.80
CA SER A 96 16.74 -11.95 10.83
C SER A 96 17.14 -10.48 10.70
N SER A 97 18.10 -10.20 9.83
CA SER A 97 18.62 -8.85 9.63
C SER A 97 19.42 -8.77 8.34
N ILE A 98 19.62 -7.54 7.87
CA ILE A 98 20.55 -7.19 6.79
C ILE A 98 21.41 -6.01 7.23
N GLU A 99 22.72 -6.14 7.06
CA GLU A 99 23.70 -5.06 7.24
C GLU A 99 24.21 -4.63 5.87
N PHE A 100 24.24 -3.31 5.63
CA PHE A 100 24.94 -2.74 4.47
C PHE A 100 26.29 -2.17 4.93
N PHE A 101 27.34 -2.32 4.12
CA PHE A 101 28.70 -1.95 4.50
C PHE A 101 29.58 -1.56 3.30
N LEU A 102 30.65 -0.82 3.60
CA LEU A 102 31.83 -0.68 2.74
C LEU A 102 32.93 -1.62 3.22
N GLY A 103 33.65 -2.29 2.32
CA GLY A 103 34.68 -3.26 2.67
C GLY A 103 34.51 -4.61 1.97
N SER A 104 35.22 -5.62 2.45
CA SER A 104 35.28 -6.95 1.80
C SER A 104 34.04 -7.79 2.07
N LYS A 105 33.49 -8.42 1.03
CA LYS A 105 32.46 -9.47 1.17
C LYS A 105 32.97 -10.77 1.82
N THR A 106 34.28 -10.94 2.02
CA THR A 106 34.85 -12.15 2.63
C THR A 106 34.63 -12.17 4.13
N THR A 107 34.09 -13.27 4.65
CA THR A 107 33.83 -13.45 6.09
C THR A 107 35.10 -13.31 6.92
N GLY A 108 35.09 -12.39 7.90
CA GLY A 108 36.18 -12.16 8.84
C GLY A 108 37.12 -11.00 8.48
N ASP A 109 36.99 -10.44 7.28
CA ASP A 109 37.65 -9.19 6.92
C ASP A 109 36.94 -7.99 7.58
N TYR A 110 37.66 -6.86 7.65
CA TYR A 110 37.09 -5.63 8.20
C TYR A 110 36.04 -5.03 7.27
N ARG A 111 34.96 -4.51 7.86
CA ARG A 111 33.85 -3.84 7.19
C ARG A 111 33.45 -2.61 7.97
N LEU A 112 33.21 -1.52 7.25
CA LEU A 112 32.60 -0.32 7.78
C LEU A 112 31.08 -0.44 7.63
N SER A 113 30.39 -0.76 8.72
CA SER A 113 28.93 -0.85 8.76
C SER A 113 28.28 0.50 8.49
N LEU A 114 27.32 0.54 7.57
CA LEU A 114 26.40 1.67 7.39
C LEU A 114 25.17 1.55 8.31
N GLY A 115 24.99 0.40 8.95
CA GLY A 115 23.85 0.10 9.81
C GLY A 115 23.20 -1.22 9.45
N THR A 116 22.24 -1.61 10.28
CA THR A 116 21.56 -2.90 10.19
C THR A 116 20.07 -2.69 10.27
N TYR A 117 19.33 -3.26 9.33
CA TYR A 117 17.88 -3.38 9.39
C TYR A 117 17.48 -4.75 9.96
N LEU A 118 16.43 -4.79 10.77
CA LEU A 118 15.88 -6.04 11.33
C LEU A 118 14.76 -6.56 10.45
N LEU A 119 14.83 -7.84 10.07
CA LEU A 119 13.80 -8.50 9.26
C LEU A 119 12.86 -9.28 10.20
N PRO A 120 11.52 -9.07 10.10
CA PRO A 120 10.55 -9.77 10.94
C PRO A 120 10.53 -11.26 10.61
N LYS A 121 10.39 -12.12 11.64
CA LYS A 121 10.40 -13.58 11.48
C LYS A 121 9.05 -14.22 11.19
N GLN A 122 7.94 -13.66 11.66
CA GLN A 122 6.60 -14.20 11.43
C GLN A 122 5.91 -13.50 10.26
N LEU A 123 6.00 -12.17 10.21
CA LEU A 123 5.38 -11.35 9.16
C LEU A 123 6.33 -11.13 7.98
N THR A 124 6.88 -12.22 7.42
CA THR A 124 7.87 -12.16 6.33
C THR A 124 7.26 -11.76 4.99
N LYS A 125 7.86 -10.76 4.34
CA LYS A 125 7.53 -10.35 2.97
C LYS A 125 8.61 -10.77 1.98
N GLY A 126 8.22 -10.93 0.71
CA GLY A 126 9.16 -11.25 -0.37
C GLY A 126 10.09 -10.10 -0.74
N ALA A 127 9.72 -8.86 -0.39
CA ALA A 127 10.54 -7.68 -0.62
C ALA A 127 10.40 -6.67 0.53
N TYR A 128 11.45 -5.89 0.79
CA TYR A 128 11.46 -4.77 1.72
C TYR A 128 12.09 -3.54 1.07
N GLN A 129 11.42 -2.41 1.24
CA GLN A 129 11.94 -1.09 0.89
C GLN A 129 12.34 -0.38 2.18
N ILE A 130 13.65 -0.14 2.35
CA ILE A 130 14.24 0.46 3.55
C ILE A 130 15.07 1.68 3.18
N THR A 131 15.40 2.53 4.13
CA THR A 131 16.23 3.73 3.95
C THR A 131 17.45 3.68 4.85
N LEU A 132 18.42 4.59 4.65
CA LEU A 132 19.50 4.76 5.62
C LEU A 132 18.98 5.06 7.03
N ALA A 133 17.85 5.77 7.13
CA ALA A 133 17.24 6.12 8.42
C ALA A 133 16.68 4.90 9.16
N ASP A 134 16.29 3.84 8.45
CA ASP A 134 15.78 2.59 9.04
C ASP A 134 16.89 1.71 9.64
N MET A 135 18.16 1.99 9.30
CA MET A 135 19.31 1.15 9.67
C MET A 135 20.13 1.68 10.86
N VAL A 136 19.87 2.93 11.28
CA VAL A 136 20.64 3.58 12.35
C VAL A 136 20.24 3.07 13.73
N ASN A 137 18.93 2.93 13.98
CA ASN A 137 18.37 2.51 15.27
C ASN A 137 17.24 1.49 15.08
N ALA A 138 17.44 0.51 14.20
CA ALA A 138 16.43 -0.49 13.89
C ALA A 138 15.87 -1.16 15.17
N PRO A 139 14.55 -1.41 15.25
CA PRO A 139 13.57 -1.34 14.16
C PRO A 139 12.94 0.05 13.95
N GLU A 140 13.39 1.08 14.65
CA GLU A 140 12.90 2.44 14.46
C GLU A 140 13.55 3.14 13.26
N ARG A 141 12.73 3.89 12.53
CA ARG A 141 13.24 4.94 11.64
C ARG A 141 13.64 6.18 12.44
N VAL A 142 14.86 6.67 12.22
CA VAL A 142 15.33 7.92 12.84
C VAL A 142 14.98 9.15 12.00
N SER A 143 14.86 10.30 12.65
CA SER A 143 14.62 11.58 11.94
C SER A 143 15.82 11.98 11.09
N VAL A 144 15.53 12.61 9.95
CA VAL A 144 16.52 13.25 9.06
C VAL A 144 16.56 14.78 9.28
N GLU A 145 15.66 15.30 10.12
CA GLU A 145 15.64 16.69 10.53
C GLU A 145 16.75 17.00 11.53
N LEU A 146 17.30 18.21 11.42
CA LEU A 146 18.34 18.69 12.33
C LEU A 146 17.73 19.67 13.34
N ASP A 147 17.98 19.41 14.62
CA ASP A 147 17.67 20.35 15.70
C ASP A 147 18.72 21.48 15.70
N GLY A 148 18.55 22.46 14.81
CA GLY A 148 19.43 23.64 14.67
C GLY A 148 20.48 23.52 13.56
N SER A 149 21.22 24.61 13.32
CA SER A 149 22.12 24.74 12.16
C SER A 149 23.43 23.97 12.26
N ASP A 150 23.83 23.55 13.47
CA ASP A 150 25.18 23.06 13.76
C ASP A 150 25.21 21.59 14.20
N THR A 151 24.05 20.92 14.32
CA THR A 151 23.98 19.48 14.61
C THR A 151 23.96 18.70 13.29
N THR A 152 24.65 17.55 13.22
CA THR A 152 24.50 16.62 12.08
C THR A 152 23.92 15.31 12.58
N ALA A 153 22.95 14.76 11.86
CA ALA A 153 22.38 13.46 12.16
C ALA A 153 23.30 12.37 11.59
N PRO A 154 23.57 11.26 12.32
CA PRO A 154 24.41 10.18 11.83
C PRO A 154 23.96 9.61 10.47
N VAL A 155 22.67 9.71 10.14
CA VAL A 155 22.12 9.34 8.83
C VAL A 155 22.62 10.23 7.69
N ILE A 156 22.77 11.54 7.93
CA ILE A 156 23.30 12.50 6.95
C ILE A 156 24.77 12.20 6.65
N ASN A 157 25.55 11.92 7.69
CA ASN A 157 26.98 11.58 7.55
C ASN A 157 27.19 10.30 6.72
N ARG A 158 26.28 9.32 6.83
CA ARG A 158 26.32 8.09 6.02
C ARG A 158 26.07 8.39 4.55
N LEU A 159 25.03 9.17 4.24
CA LEU A 159 24.75 9.56 2.86
C LEU A 159 25.89 10.39 2.27
N ALA A 160 26.37 11.38 3.01
CA ALA A 160 27.47 12.23 2.57
C ALA A 160 28.72 11.44 2.22
N LEU A 161 29.05 10.37 2.97
CA LEU A 161 30.16 9.49 2.62
C LEU A 161 29.90 8.71 1.32
N LEU A 162 28.69 8.17 1.13
CA LEU A 162 28.36 7.42 -0.08
C LEU A 162 28.42 8.29 -1.33
N GLU A 163 27.83 9.48 -1.31
CA GLU A 163 27.88 10.40 -2.45
C GLU A 163 29.31 10.93 -2.70
N ALA A 164 30.11 11.16 -1.66
CA ALA A 164 31.51 11.55 -1.84
C ALA A 164 32.40 10.41 -2.40
N LEU A 165 31.93 9.16 -2.31
CA LEU A 165 32.60 7.99 -2.89
C LEU A 165 32.11 7.67 -4.31
N ASP A 166 31.14 8.41 -4.82
CA ASP A 166 30.66 8.23 -6.18
C ASP A 166 31.76 8.56 -7.20
N THR A 167 31.90 7.68 -8.19
CA THR A 167 32.89 7.77 -9.27
C THR A 167 32.32 8.37 -10.57
N GLY A 168 31.00 8.58 -10.64
CA GLY A 168 30.27 9.16 -11.78
C GLY A 168 30.14 10.69 -11.72
N GLY A 169 29.95 11.25 -10.53
CA GLY A 169 29.96 12.68 -10.24
C GLY A 169 28.69 13.44 -10.64
N ASP A 170 27.66 12.75 -11.16
CA ASP A 170 26.32 13.30 -11.36
C ASP A 170 25.44 12.88 -10.18
N PRO A 171 24.94 13.83 -9.35
CA PRO A 171 24.11 13.51 -8.19
C PRO A 171 22.73 12.93 -8.57
N ASP A 172 22.32 13.03 -9.83
CA ASP A 172 21.06 12.45 -10.32
C ASP A 172 21.23 11.00 -10.84
N ASP A 173 22.48 10.50 -10.94
CA ASP A 173 22.81 9.14 -11.36
C ASP A 173 22.94 8.18 -10.15
N PRO A 174 22.83 6.86 -10.37
CA PRO A 174 23.17 5.87 -9.35
C PRO A 174 24.61 6.02 -8.86
N ILE A 175 24.80 5.97 -7.53
CA ILE A 175 26.10 6.05 -6.88
C ILE A 175 26.92 4.80 -7.24
N SER A 176 28.12 4.98 -7.76
CA SER A 176 29.03 3.88 -8.11
C SER A 176 30.25 3.84 -7.21
N ILE A 177 30.32 2.81 -6.35
CA ILE A 177 31.45 2.59 -5.44
C ILE A 177 32.55 1.77 -6.13
N SER A 178 33.79 2.27 -6.13
CA SER A 178 34.92 1.53 -6.71
C SER A 178 35.31 0.29 -5.90
N ASP A 179 35.85 -0.73 -6.57
CA ASP A 179 36.47 -1.90 -5.90
C ASP A 179 37.63 -1.46 -5.00
N ASP A 180 38.40 -0.45 -5.41
CA ASP A 180 39.50 0.11 -4.64
C ASP A 180 39.04 0.73 -3.32
N THR A 181 37.84 1.30 -3.26
CA THR A 181 37.20 1.76 -2.01
C THR A 181 36.98 0.59 -1.06
N ASN A 182 36.35 -0.48 -1.53
CA ASN A 182 36.06 -1.67 -0.73
C ASN A 182 37.35 -2.36 -0.25
N ASP A 183 38.34 -2.49 -1.12
CA ASP A 183 39.66 -3.07 -0.78
C ASP A 183 40.45 -2.19 0.20
N TYR A 184 40.34 -0.85 0.08
CA TYR A 184 40.96 0.08 1.02
C TYR A 184 40.40 -0.12 2.42
N VAL A 185 39.08 -0.10 2.56
CA VAL A 185 38.38 -0.26 3.84
C VAL A 185 38.75 -1.60 4.49
N ALA A 186 38.75 -2.69 3.73
CA ALA A 186 39.11 -4.02 4.24
C ALA A 186 40.56 -4.09 4.72
N SER A 187 41.49 -3.47 4.00
CA SER A 187 42.94 -3.59 4.25
C SER A 187 43.49 -2.56 5.24
N ASN A 188 42.78 -1.46 5.50
CA ASN A 188 43.27 -0.31 6.27
C ASN A 188 42.29 0.14 7.36
N PRO A 189 41.77 -0.77 8.20
CA PRO A 189 40.74 -0.43 9.20
C PRO A 189 41.17 0.65 10.20
N ASP A 190 42.45 0.66 10.57
CA ASP A 190 43.05 1.59 11.53
C ASP A 190 43.16 3.03 11.00
N THR A 191 42.94 3.24 9.69
CA THR A 191 42.98 4.57 9.06
C THR A 191 41.62 5.27 9.04
N LEU A 192 40.55 4.51 9.30
CA LEU A 192 39.21 5.05 9.32
C LEU A 192 38.96 5.83 10.62
N PRO A 193 38.21 6.94 10.58
CA PRO A 193 37.98 7.74 11.78
C PRO A 193 37.30 6.98 12.92
N GLU A 194 37.79 7.17 14.16
CA GLU A 194 37.30 6.46 15.34
C GLU A 194 35.79 6.68 15.60
N ASN A 195 35.30 7.91 15.41
CA ASN A 195 33.89 8.27 15.66
C ASN A 195 32.93 7.82 14.56
N ARG A 196 33.42 7.21 13.47
CA ARG A 196 32.62 6.68 12.35
C ARG A 196 31.63 7.69 11.77
N PHE A 197 30.38 7.69 12.22
CA PHE A 197 29.34 8.61 11.75
C PHE A 197 28.78 9.51 12.86
N ASP A 198 29.25 9.36 14.10
CA ASP A 198 28.68 10.01 15.29
C ASP A 198 29.46 11.28 15.64
N TYR A 199 29.39 12.27 14.75
CA TYR A 199 30.02 13.58 14.92
C TYR A 199 29.04 14.61 15.48
N THR A 200 29.55 15.58 16.22
CA THR A 200 28.75 16.68 16.79
C THR A 200 28.20 17.62 15.73
N ASP A 201 28.98 17.85 14.67
CA ASP A 201 28.64 18.73 13.55
C ASP A 201 29.21 18.19 12.24
N TYR A 202 28.66 18.67 11.13
CA TYR A 202 29.00 18.18 9.79
C TYR A 202 30.44 18.56 9.36
N THR A 203 30.97 19.71 9.81
CA THR A 203 32.33 20.14 9.46
C THR A 203 33.39 19.23 10.10
N ALA A 204 33.15 18.81 11.34
CA ALA A 204 33.99 17.85 12.04
C ALA A 204 33.99 16.48 11.34
N PHE A 205 32.84 16.04 10.84
CA PHE A 205 32.71 14.83 10.02
C PHE A 205 33.55 14.95 8.74
N GLN A 206 33.35 16.00 7.94
CA GLN A 206 34.08 16.22 6.69
C GLN A 206 35.60 16.22 6.93
N THR A 207 36.05 16.95 7.93
CA THR A 207 37.49 17.08 8.27
C THR A 207 38.10 15.73 8.63
N ALA A 208 37.38 14.90 9.37
CA ALA A 208 37.88 13.60 9.78
C ALA A 208 37.93 12.60 8.61
N TRP A 209 36.96 12.66 7.69
CA TRP A 209 36.86 11.73 6.58
C TRP A 209 37.63 12.15 5.32
N GLN A 210 38.05 13.41 5.20
CA GLN A 210 38.79 13.90 4.03
C GLN A 210 40.06 13.09 3.75
N GLY A 211 40.81 12.72 4.80
CA GLY A 211 42.04 11.93 4.64
C GLY A 211 41.79 10.53 4.07
N PHE A 212 40.61 9.94 4.34
CA PHE A 212 40.19 8.68 3.74
C PHE A 212 39.87 8.85 2.26
N LEU A 213 39.07 9.86 1.88
CA LEU A 213 38.76 10.16 0.48
C LEU A 213 40.02 10.43 -0.34
N ASP A 214 40.94 11.25 0.18
CA ASP A 214 42.21 11.55 -0.46
C ASP A 214 43.05 10.27 -0.70
N ALA A 215 43.00 9.31 0.22
CA ALA A 215 43.74 8.07 0.13
C ALA A 215 43.12 7.07 -0.86
N VAL A 216 41.80 7.02 -0.98
CA VAL A 216 41.08 6.21 -1.98
C VAL A 216 41.32 6.80 -3.38
N ASN A 217 41.13 8.11 -3.55
CA ASN A 217 41.39 8.83 -4.81
C ASN A 217 42.85 8.71 -5.28
N ALA A 218 43.79 8.53 -4.35
CA ALA A 218 45.19 8.28 -4.69
C ALA A 218 45.46 6.87 -5.23
N ARG A 219 44.58 5.89 -4.95
CA ARG A 219 44.67 4.52 -5.47
C ARG A 219 44.01 4.38 -6.83
N ASP A 220 42.80 4.91 -6.95
CA ASP A 220 42.09 5.03 -8.21
C ASP A 220 41.83 6.50 -8.50
N PRO A 221 42.53 7.12 -9.47
CA PRO A 221 42.30 8.52 -9.85
C PRO A 221 41.00 8.70 -10.66
N SER A 222 39.95 7.95 -10.32
CA SER A 222 38.57 8.27 -10.67
C SER A 222 38.21 9.60 -10.02
N VAL A 223 37.37 10.41 -10.68
CA VAL A 223 36.93 11.67 -10.09
C VAL A 223 35.91 11.31 -9.01
N LEU A 224 36.38 11.07 -7.79
CA LEU A 224 35.49 10.93 -6.64
C LEU A 224 34.68 12.21 -6.46
N GLY A 225 33.45 12.05 -5.96
CA GLY A 225 32.66 13.14 -5.43
C GLY A 225 33.41 13.94 -4.35
N ALA A 226 32.98 15.18 -4.15
CA ALA A 226 33.38 15.98 -3.00
C ALA A 226 32.24 16.00 -2.00
N PHE A 227 32.55 16.14 -0.71
CA PHE A 227 31.52 16.50 0.25
C PHE A 227 30.91 17.85 -0.11
N ASP A 228 29.59 17.91 -0.16
CA ASP A 228 28.89 19.18 -0.29
C ASP A 228 29.24 20.09 0.90
N PRO A 229 29.35 21.41 0.72
CA PRO A 229 29.68 22.32 1.81
C PRO A 229 28.56 22.44 2.85
N THR A 230 27.36 21.93 2.56
CA THR A 230 26.18 21.99 3.44
C THR A 230 25.42 20.67 3.44
N VAL A 231 24.57 20.47 4.43
CA VAL A 231 23.76 19.25 4.57
C VAL A 231 22.46 19.24 3.77
N SER A 232 22.09 20.37 3.15
CA SER A 232 20.75 20.57 2.58
C SER A 232 20.40 19.61 1.43
N THR A 233 21.35 19.33 0.55
CA THR A 233 21.21 18.36 -0.54
C THR A 233 20.95 16.96 0.01
N TYR A 234 21.79 16.50 0.94
CA TYR A 234 21.66 15.19 1.58
C TYR A 234 20.33 15.04 2.32
N GLN A 235 19.87 16.08 3.02
CA GLN A 235 18.56 16.06 3.67
C GLN A 235 17.43 15.91 2.66
N SER A 236 17.49 16.60 1.52
CA SER A 236 16.51 16.49 0.45
C SER A 236 16.46 15.07 -0.14
N HIS A 237 17.62 14.46 -0.39
CA HIS A 237 17.72 13.09 -0.90
C HIS A 237 17.17 12.07 0.11
N LEU A 238 17.54 12.20 1.39
CA LEU A 238 17.02 11.34 2.46
C LEU A 238 15.51 11.47 2.63
N ARG A 239 14.96 12.70 2.58
CA ARG A 239 13.50 12.91 2.63
C ARG A 239 12.80 12.24 1.46
N SER A 240 13.33 12.37 0.24
CA SER A 240 12.79 11.68 -0.93
C SER A 240 12.75 10.15 -0.76
N GLY A 241 13.82 9.54 -0.21
CA GLY A 241 13.83 8.11 0.13
C GLY A 241 12.84 7.73 1.24
N ASN A 242 12.72 8.57 2.28
CA ASN A 242 11.78 8.37 3.39
C ASN A 242 10.33 8.46 2.91
N ASP A 243 10.01 9.45 2.08
CA ASP A 243 8.68 9.66 1.49
C ASP A 243 8.26 8.46 0.66
N ARG A 244 9.15 7.95 -0.21
CA ARG A 244 8.90 6.76 -1.04
C ARG A 244 8.70 5.49 -0.23
N SER A 245 9.60 5.24 0.72
CA SER A 245 9.51 4.06 1.59
C SER A 245 8.32 4.12 2.55
N ARG A 246 7.79 5.31 2.85
CA ARG A 246 6.53 5.50 3.60
C ARG A 246 5.30 5.34 2.71
N ALA A 247 5.36 5.77 1.45
CA ALA A 247 4.25 5.60 0.52
C ALA A 247 3.92 4.11 0.33
N GLY A 248 2.63 3.76 0.37
CA GLY A 248 2.26 2.37 0.54
C GLY A 248 0.77 2.09 0.62
N LEU A 249 0.45 0.80 0.50
CA LEU A 249 -0.81 0.27 1.00
C LEU A 249 -0.62 -0.21 2.42
N TYR A 250 -1.59 0.08 3.26
CA TYR A 250 -1.59 -0.29 4.67
C TYR A 250 -2.94 -0.90 5.04
N ALA A 251 -2.91 -1.85 5.98
CA ALA A 251 -4.10 -2.42 6.58
C ALA A 251 -4.06 -2.19 8.09
N PHE A 252 -5.17 -1.70 8.64
CA PHE A 252 -5.37 -1.48 10.06
C PHE A 252 -6.45 -2.42 10.54
N THR A 253 -6.14 -3.22 11.56
CA THR A 253 -7.03 -4.25 12.08
C THR A 253 -7.01 -4.25 13.59
N SER A 254 -8.19 -4.16 14.21
CA SER A 254 -8.34 -4.52 15.62
C SER A 254 -8.08 -6.01 15.82
N SER A 255 -7.50 -6.41 16.96
CA SER A 255 -7.10 -7.80 17.17
C SER A 255 -8.28 -8.81 17.05
N GLN A 256 -8.14 -9.80 16.15
CA GLN A 256 -9.16 -10.85 15.92
C GLN A 256 -9.43 -11.71 17.16
N GLU A 257 -8.50 -11.72 18.13
CA GLU A 257 -8.65 -12.39 19.42
C GLU A 257 -9.86 -11.88 20.22
N CYS A 258 -10.33 -10.66 19.96
CA CYS A 258 -11.51 -10.12 20.64
C CYS A 258 -12.84 -10.67 20.08
N GLN A 259 -12.88 -11.22 18.86
CA GLN A 259 -14.11 -11.72 18.24
C GLN A 259 -14.53 -13.12 18.73
N PHE A 260 -13.58 -14.00 19.07
CA PHE A 260 -13.85 -15.44 19.26
C PHE A 260 -13.69 -16.01 20.67
N VAL A 261 -13.23 -15.22 21.65
CA VAL A 261 -13.02 -15.75 23.01
C VAL A 261 -14.32 -15.69 23.81
N SER A 262 -14.77 -16.87 24.28
CA SER A 262 -15.95 -17.09 25.10
C SER A 262 -15.65 -17.14 26.60
N SER A 263 -14.46 -16.69 27.03
CA SER A 263 -14.04 -16.73 28.43
C SER A 263 -13.84 -15.34 29.00
N SER A 264 -14.23 -15.20 30.27
CA SER A 264 -14.12 -14.04 31.15
C SER A 264 -12.71 -13.50 31.40
N ASP A 265 -11.72 -13.93 30.62
CA ASP A 265 -10.29 -13.66 30.81
C ASP A 265 -9.74 -12.89 29.58
N SER A 266 -10.44 -11.85 29.15
CA SER A 266 -10.05 -11.03 28.00
C SER A 266 -9.58 -9.64 28.44
N GLU A 267 -8.49 -9.59 29.21
CA GLU A 267 -7.76 -8.33 29.43
C GLU A 267 -7.34 -7.75 28.07
N GLY A 268 -7.74 -6.51 27.77
CA GLY A 268 -7.44 -5.81 26.51
C GLY A 268 -8.47 -5.94 25.37
N CYS A 269 -9.61 -6.61 25.59
CA CYS A 269 -10.69 -6.78 24.60
C CYS A 269 -12.08 -6.35 25.08
N ALA A 270 -12.19 -5.80 26.29
CA ALA A 270 -13.46 -5.41 26.89
C ALA A 270 -13.51 -3.88 27.09
N SER A 271 -14.65 -3.26 26.77
CA SER A 271 -14.98 -1.96 27.37
C SER A 271 -15.39 -2.19 28.82
N ASP A 272 -14.82 -1.44 29.76
CA ASP A 272 -15.12 -1.54 31.20
C ASP A 272 -16.60 -1.25 31.57
N ALA A 273 -17.43 -0.81 30.61
CA ALA A 273 -18.74 -0.22 30.84
C ALA A 273 -19.94 -1.02 30.31
N ASP A 274 -19.78 -1.83 29.26
CA ASP A 274 -20.88 -2.56 28.60
C ASP A 274 -20.31 -3.87 28.05
N SER A 275 -21.03 -4.99 28.11
CA SER A 275 -20.54 -6.33 27.69
C SER A 275 -20.29 -6.46 26.18
N SER A 276 -20.16 -5.34 25.49
CA SER A 276 -20.02 -5.20 24.05
C SER A 276 -18.62 -5.57 23.58
N LYS A 277 -18.56 -6.23 22.42
CA LYS A 277 -17.33 -6.51 21.68
C LYS A 277 -17.19 -5.55 20.53
N TYR A 278 -15.99 -5.02 20.32
CA TYR A 278 -15.71 -4.09 19.23
C TYR A 278 -14.72 -4.70 18.25
N SER A 279 -14.80 -4.28 16.99
CA SER A 279 -13.78 -4.54 15.99
C SER A 279 -13.81 -3.46 14.92
N TYR A 280 -12.68 -3.20 14.29
CA TYR A 280 -12.64 -2.42 13.06
C TYR A 280 -11.57 -2.96 12.11
N THR A 281 -11.78 -2.70 10.83
CA THR A 281 -10.78 -2.94 9.79
C THR A 281 -10.93 -1.89 8.70
N PHE A 282 -9.83 -1.27 8.35
CA PHE A 282 -9.76 -0.35 7.22
C PHE A 282 -8.45 -0.52 6.47
N THR A 283 -8.49 -0.25 5.16
CA THR A 283 -7.30 -0.16 4.33
C THR A 283 -7.01 1.29 4.03
N SER A 284 -5.75 1.59 3.76
CA SER A 284 -5.35 2.92 3.37
C SER A 284 -4.27 2.95 2.31
N LEU A 285 -4.30 4.01 1.51
CA LEU A 285 -3.20 4.46 0.68
C LEU A 285 -2.49 5.59 1.43
N VAL A 286 -1.22 5.42 1.71
CA VAL A 286 -0.36 6.46 2.28
C VAL A 286 0.41 7.10 1.13
N LEU A 287 0.27 8.41 1.02
CA LEU A 287 0.92 9.22 0.00
C LEU A 287 2.37 9.55 0.39
N PRO A 288 3.21 10.04 -0.55
CA PRO A 288 4.62 10.29 -0.28
C PRO A 288 4.85 11.27 0.87
N ASP A 289 3.98 12.28 1.02
CA ASP A 289 4.01 13.25 2.12
C ASP A 289 3.41 12.73 3.44
N GLY A 290 3.04 11.46 3.48
CA GLY A 290 2.49 10.77 4.64
C GLY A 290 0.99 10.90 4.82
N SER A 291 0.28 11.72 4.04
CA SER A 291 -1.19 11.82 4.12
C SER A 291 -1.83 10.44 3.92
N ILE A 292 -2.80 10.10 4.78
CA ILE A 292 -3.47 8.80 4.76
C ILE A 292 -4.85 8.94 4.12
N LEU A 293 -5.08 8.23 3.03
CA LEU A 293 -6.41 8.07 2.42
C LEU A 293 -6.98 6.73 2.88
N ALA A 294 -8.08 6.72 3.63
CA ALA A 294 -8.53 5.51 4.33
C ALA A 294 -10.04 5.32 4.29
N GLY A 295 -10.47 4.06 4.30
CA GLY A 295 -11.88 3.72 4.47
C GLY A 295 -12.07 2.27 4.88
N GLY A 296 -13.10 2.01 5.70
CA GLY A 296 -13.41 0.68 6.18
C GLY A 296 -14.63 0.64 7.08
N LEU A 297 -14.66 -0.37 7.96
CA LEU A 297 -15.82 -0.64 8.81
C LEU A 297 -15.38 -0.81 10.26
N ALA A 298 -16.14 -0.20 11.15
CA ALA A 298 -16.14 -0.49 12.58
C ALA A 298 -17.44 -1.19 12.97
N SER A 299 -17.37 -2.08 13.96
CA SER A 299 -18.49 -2.90 14.42
C SER A 299 -18.51 -2.95 15.95
N ARG A 300 -19.72 -2.99 16.50
CA ARG A 300 -20.02 -3.26 17.90
C ARG A 300 -21.05 -4.36 18.01
N ILE A 301 -20.77 -5.36 18.85
CA ILE A 301 -21.65 -6.50 19.12
C ILE A 301 -22.01 -6.46 20.61
N THR A 302 -23.24 -6.05 20.93
CA THR A 302 -23.70 -5.94 22.33
C THR A 302 -24.16 -7.29 22.89
N ASN A 303 -24.74 -8.14 22.03
CA ASN A 303 -25.26 -9.47 22.36
C ASN A 303 -25.27 -10.34 21.08
N ALA A 304 -25.67 -11.62 21.19
CA ALA A 304 -25.69 -12.55 20.06
C ALA A 304 -26.69 -12.18 18.94
N THR A 305 -27.46 -11.11 19.10
CA THR A 305 -28.58 -10.73 18.23
C THR A 305 -28.51 -9.31 17.70
N GLU A 306 -27.49 -8.52 18.06
CA GLU A 306 -27.38 -7.11 17.68
C GLU A 306 -25.95 -6.76 17.29
N VAL A 307 -25.75 -6.46 16.00
CA VAL A 307 -24.48 -5.98 15.44
C VAL A 307 -24.69 -4.57 14.87
N VAL A 308 -24.07 -3.57 15.48
CA VAL A 308 -24.03 -2.21 14.95
C VAL A 308 -22.76 -2.06 14.14
N ASN A 309 -22.87 -1.56 12.91
CA ASN A 309 -21.70 -1.23 12.10
C ASN A 309 -21.74 0.24 11.71
N ASP A 310 -20.57 0.83 11.60
CA ASP A 310 -20.35 2.20 11.16
C ASP A 310 -19.27 2.21 10.08
N PHE A 311 -19.49 2.95 9.01
CA PHE A 311 -18.43 3.17 8.02
C PHE A 311 -17.46 4.21 8.58
N VAL A 312 -16.18 3.87 8.58
CA VAL A 312 -15.13 4.71 9.18
C VAL A 312 -14.09 5.14 8.16
N THR A 313 -13.58 6.35 8.37
CA THR A 313 -12.46 6.94 7.65
C THR A 313 -11.56 7.69 8.65
N LEU A 314 -10.53 8.37 8.17
CA LEU A 314 -9.67 9.21 8.99
C LEU A 314 -10.03 10.69 8.83
N LYS A 315 -9.61 11.50 9.80
CA LYS A 315 -9.76 12.94 9.71
C LYS A 315 -8.82 13.50 8.64
N SER A 316 -9.31 14.46 7.84
CA SER A 316 -8.48 15.16 6.85
C SER A 316 -7.26 15.80 7.54
N GLY A 317 -6.06 15.51 7.04
CA GLY A 317 -4.80 15.98 7.61
C GLY A 317 -4.03 14.93 8.43
N ASP A 318 -4.69 13.82 8.81
CA ASP A 318 -4.02 12.70 9.46
C ASP A 318 -2.96 12.08 8.53
N LYS A 319 -1.80 11.78 9.12
CA LYS A 319 -0.62 11.33 8.38
C LYS A 319 0.21 10.29 9.14
N ILE A 320 1.10 9.64 8.40
CA ILE A 320 2.28 8.98 8.94
C ILE A 320 3.45 9.96 8.82
N ASP A 321 4.13 10.29 9.91
CA ASP A 321 5.25 11.24 9.89
C ASP A 321 6.56 10.62 9.35
N ASP A 322 7.66 11.39 9.36
CA ASP A 322 8.94 10.98 8.79
C ASP A 322 9.65 9.89 9.59
N VAL A 323 9.25 9.66 10.84
CA VAL A 323 9.75 8.58 11.71
C VAL A 323 8.75 7.42 11.82
N LEU A 324 7.79 7.38 10.89
CA LEU A 324 6.73 6.39 10.76
C LEU A 324 5.77 6.31 11.95
N ARG A 325 5.52 7.43 12.64
CA ARG A 325 4.52 7.54 13.70
C ARG A 325 3.20 8.07 13.13
N LEU A 326 2.08 7.60 13.68
CA LEU A 326 0.77 8.20 13.44
C LEU A 326 0.74 9.63 14.00
N ALA A 327 0.36 10.60 13.18
CA ALA A 327 0.35 12.01 13.55
C ALA A 327 -0.82 12.75 12.92
N GLY A 328 -1.54 13.51 13.73
CA GLY A 328 -2.55 14.48 13.31
C GLY A 328 -2.02 15.91 13.36
N ASP A 329 -2.86 16.90 13.03
CA ASP A 329 -2.49 18.32 12.90
C ASP A 329 -1.72 18.91 14.10
N ALA A 330 -1.92 18.39 15.32
CA ALA A 330 -1.29 18.92 16.53
C ALA A 330 -1.01 17.84 17.61
N SER A 331 -1.05 16.57 17.23
CA SER A 331 -1.01 15.45 18.18
C SER A 331 -0.34 14.22 17.58
N SER A 332 0.20 13.35 18.45
CA SER A 332 0.82 12.06 18.08
C SER A 332 -0.22 10.94 17.90
N ASN A 333 -1.43 11.30 17.47
CA ASN A 333 -2.54 10.40 17.21
C ASN A 333 -3.28 10.85 15.95
N ILE A 334 -3.93 9.89 15.31
CA ILE A 334 -4.88 10.13 14.22
C ILE A 334 -6.30 9.88 14.73
N THR A 335 -7.30 10.42 14.06
CA THR A 335 -8.71 10.28 14.44
C THR A 335 -9.44 9.38 13.45
N LEU A 336 -9.94 8.24 13.93
CA LEU A 336 -10.90 7.40 13.21
C LEU A 336 -12.30 7.98 13.42
N SER A 337 -12.90 8.45 12.33
CA SER A 337 -14.20 9.11 12.31
C SER A 337 -15.22 8.23 11.59
N GLY A 338 -16.42 8.11 12.16
CA GLY A 338 -17.57 7.55 11.50
C GLY A 338 -18.16 8.53 10.48
N LEU A 339 -18.80 7.99 9.45
CA LEU A 339 -19.52 8.78 8.43
C LEU A 339 -21.03 8.77 8.65
N GLY A 340 -21.49 8.25 9.79
CA GLY A 340 -22.92 8.14 10.10
C GLY A 340 -23.67 7.12 9.24
N VAL A 341 -22.97 6.29 8.47
CA VAL A 341 -23.54 5.17 7.69
C VAL A 341 -23.68 3.97 8.63
N VAL A 342 -24.65 4.07 9.53
CA VAL A 342 -24.86 3.11 10.61
C VAL A 342 -25.94 2.09 10.25
N THR A 343 -25.61 0.80 10.35
CA THR A 343 -26.57 -0.31 10.22
C THR A 343 -26.66 -1.07 11.54
N THR A 344 -27.86 -1.47 11.95
CA THR A 344 -28.03 -2.47 13.01
C THR A 344 -28.57 -3.75 12.40
N LEU A 345 -27.80 -4.84 12.49
CA LEU A 345 -28.22 -6.16 12.02
C LEU A 345 -28.76 -6.99 13.19
N ASP A 346 -29.94 -7.59 12.99
CA ASP A 346 -30.51 -8.58 13.91
C ASP A 346 -29.83 -9.96 13.78
N SER A 347 -30.25 -10.93 14.60
CA SER A 347 -29.72 -12.31 14.56
C SER A 347 -29.96 -13.07 13.25
N ASN A 348 -30.84 -12.56 12.38
CA ASN A 348 -31.15 -13.12 11.07
C ASN A 348 -30.46 -12.34 9.92
N GLY A 349 -29.70 -11.29 10.24
CA GLY A 349 -29.03 -10.43 9.27
C GLY A 349 -29.92 -9.31 8.71
N ASN A 350 -31.07 -9.06 9.32
CA ASN A 350 -32.00 -8.00 8.92
C ASN A 350 -31.52 -6.64 9.44
N VAL A 351 -31.54 -5.63 8.58
CA VAL A 351 -31.25 -4.21 8.83
C VAL A 351 -32.43 -3.54 9.53
N SER A 352 -32.21 -3.12 10.78
CA SER A 352 -33.14 -2.31 11.56
C SER A 352 -32.73 -0.83 11.59
N ASP A 353 -33.73 0.06 11.70
CA ASP A 353 -33.54 1.51 11.83
C ASP A 353 -32.50 1.84 12.92
N PRO A 354 -31.46 2.63 12.61
CA PRO A 354 -30.55 3.11 13.64
C PRO A 354 -31.34 3.96 14.64
N ALA A 355 -31.21 3.64 15.93
CA ALA A 355 -31.88 4.40 16.99
C ALA A 355 -31.56 5.90 16.87
N SER A 356 -32.55 6.76 17.09
CA SER A 356 -32.40 8.22 16.97
C SER A 356 -31.22 8.76 17.81
N GLY A 357 -30.22 9.36 17.16
CA GLY A 357 -29.02 9.93 17.76
C GLY A 357 -27.76 9.15 17.36
N ALA A 358 -27.08 9.63 16.30
CA ALA A 358 -25.92 8.97 15.68
C ALA A 358 -24.91 8.45 16.71
N THR A 359 -24.76 7.13 16.76
CA THR A 359 -23.78 6.38 17.56
C THR A 359 -22.41 6.39 16.88
N ASP A 360 -21.93 7.61 16.62
CA ASP A 360 -20.79 7.89 15.75
C ASP A 360 -19.47 7.37 16.33
N THR A 361 -18.55 6.99 15.45
CA THR A 361 -17.18 6.66 15.79
C THR A 361 -16.35 7.95 15.83
N ASP A 362 -15.68 8.19 16.94
CA ASP A 362 -14.71 9.28 17.10
C ASP A 362 -13.63 8.76 18.05
N ALA A 363 -12.69 8.02 17.46
CA ALA A 363 -11.67 7.27 18.19
C ALA A 363 -10.27 7.79 17.87
N SER A 364 -9.44 7.95 18.90
CA SER A 364 -8.03 8.30 18.77
C SER A 364 -7.19 7.04 18.60
N LEU A 365 -6.38 6.96 17.53
CA LEU A 365 -5.43 5.88 17.30
C LEU A 365 -4.00 6.38 17.51
N THR A 366 -3.22 5.68 18.33
CA THR A 366 -1.79 5.91 18.53
C THR A 366 -0.97 4.75 17.98
N GLY A 367 0.28 5.01 17.63
CA GLY A 367 1.24 3.97 17.31
C GLY A 367 2.36 4.44 16.38
N ARG A 368 3.41 3.62 16.30
CA ARG A 368 4.55 3.83 15.41
C ARG A 368 4.88 2.53 14.68
N PHE A 369 5.13 2.62 13.39
CA PHE A 369 5.58 1.46 12.63
C PHE A 369 7.03 1.15 13.01
N LEU A 370 7.25 -0.06 13.52
CA LEU A 370 8.57 -0.62 13.81
C LEU A 370 8.89 -1.59 12.67
N GLY A 371 9.80 -1.17 11.78
CA GLY A 371 9.96 -1.76 10.46
C GLY A 371 8.73 -1.51 9.58
N GLN A 372 7.79 -2.45 9.53
CA GLN A 372 6.64 -2.43 8.62
C GLN A 372 5.29 -2.57 9.32
N THR A 373 5.29 -2.65 10.66
CA THR A 373 4.12 -3.01 11.47
C THR A 373 4.03 -2.13 12.71
N ILE A 374 2.81 -1.67 13.04
CA ILE A 374 2.46 -1.19 14.39
C ILE A 374 2.06 -2.42 15.20
N TYR A 375 2.76 -2.65 16.31
CA TYR A 375 2.50 -3.75 17.24
C TYR A 375 1.61 -3.28 18.39
N ASN A 376 0.79 -4.17 18.93
CA ASN A 376 0.02 -3.88 20.14
C ASN A 376 0.80 -4.19 21.42
N ASN A 377 1.94 -4.88 21.29
CA ASN A 377 2.82 -5.28 22.37
C ASN A 377 2.14 -6.16 23.44
N LYS A 378 1.08 -6.88 23.07
CA LYS A 378 0.39 -7.81 23.97
C LYS A 378 1.27 -9.04 24.21
N GLU A 379 1.42 -9.42 25.48
CA GLU A 379 2.16 -10.62 25.87
C GLU A 379 1.49 -11.88 25.29
N VAL A 380 2.26 -12.69 24.58
CA VAL A 380 1.83 -13.98 24.01
C VAL A 380 2.06 -15.09 25.03
N SER A 381 3.25 -15.10 25.66
CA SER A 381 3.57 -15.96 26.81
C SER A 381 4.89 -15.53 27.46
N ALA A 382 5.11 -15.91 28.72
CA ALA A 382 6.33 -15.57 29.46
C ALA A 382 7.64 -16.02 28.78
N ASP A 383 7.62 -17.10 27.99
CA ASP A 383 8.80 -17.64 27.31
C ASP A 383 9.05 -17.00 25.92
N ILE A 384 8.03 -16.36 25.34
CA ILE A 384 8.07 -15.79 23.98
C ILE A 384 8.11 -14.24 24.03
N GLY A 385 7.57 -13.64 25.08
CA GLY A 385 7.36 -12.20 25.17
C GLY A 385 6.09 -11.77 24.46
N SER A 386 6.13 -10.61 23.81
CA SER A 386 5.00 -10.02 23.09
C SER A 386 4.94 -10.41 21.62
N ASP A 387 3.90 -9.94 20.94
CA ASP A 387 3.78 -10.06 19.49
C ASP A 387 4.94 -9.46 18.70
N PHE A 388 5.53 -8.38 19.21
CA PHE A 388 6.76 -7.82 18.67
C PHE A 388 7.96 -8.76 18.82
N HIS A 389 8.09 -9.43 19.97
CA HIS A 389 9.17 -10.37 20.23
C HIS A 389 9.05 -11.65 19.41
N LEU A 390 7.86 -11.99 18.91
CA LEU A 390 7.69 -13.06 17.91
C LEU A 390 8.41 -12.73 16.59
N ASP A 391 8.33 -11.48 16.14
CA ASP A 391 8.99 -11.03 14.92
C ASP A 391 10.48 -10.76 15.14
N TYR A 392 10.84 -10.17 16.29
CA TYR A 392 12.20 -9.77 16.62
C TYR A 392 12.70 -10.42 17.92
N PRO A 393 12.86 -11.75 18.00
CA PRO A 393 13.17 -12.46 19.25
C PRO A 393 14.59 -12.22 19.79
N SER A 394 15.42 -11.47 19.05
CA SER A 394 16.84 -11.24 19.38
C SER A 394 17.15 -9.77 19.59
N THR A 395 16.13 -8.89 19.60
CA THR A 395 16.30 -7.48 19.89
C THR A 395 16.14 -7.21 21.38
N ASP A 396 16.91 -6.27 21.92
CA ASP A 396 16.74 -5.73 23.27
C ASP A 396 15.80 -4.50 23.27
N TYR A 397 15.17 -4.21 22.14
CA TYR A 397 14.29 -3.06 21.96
C TYR A 397 12.97 -3.22 22.74
N GLU A 398 12.62 -2.22 23.55
CA GLU A 398 11.35 -2.17 24.29
C GLU A 398 10.42 -1.13 23.64
N ILE A 399 9.21 -1.56 23.26
CA ILE A 399 8.21 -0.68 22.65
C ILE A 399 7.68 0.33 23.69
N GLY A 400 7.81 1.61 23.40
CA GLY A 400 7.26 2.71 24.19
C GLY A 400 5.72 2.76 24.17
N ASP A 401 5.10 3.37 25.18
CA ASP A 401 3.63 3.42 25.27
C ASP A 401 2.98 4.18 24.09
N ASP A 402 3.64 5.21 23.56
CA ASP A 402 3.18 5.98 22.39
C ASP A 402 3.42 5.26 21.04
N GLU A 403 4.15 4.15 21.04
CA GLU A 403 4.48 3.37 19.85
C GLU A 403 3.52 2.19 19.67
N LYS A 404 2.79 1.81 20.73
CA LYS A 404 1.80 0.74 20.71
C LYS A 404 0.57 1.14 19.92
N GLY A 405 0.02 0.17 19.19
CA GLY A 405 -1.27 0.27 18.52
C GLY A 405 -2.42 0.25 19.54
N LEU A 406 -2.86 1.44 19.96
CA LEU A 406 -3.95 1.64 20.91
C LEU A 406 -5.04 2.55 20.35
N THR A 407 -6.29 2.19 20.64
CA THR A 407 -7.50 2.93 20.28
C THR A 407 -8.20 3.40 21.55
N ASN A 408 -8.52 4.69 21.59
CA ASN A 408 -9.19 5.34 22.71
C ASN A 408 -10.44 6.08 22.24
N ASP A 409 -11.23 6.55 23.20
CA ASP A 409 -12.44 7.37 23.01
C ASP A 409 -13.65 6.57 22.50
N THR A 410 -14.33 7.02 21.45
CA THR A 410 -15.64 6.46 21.05
C THR A 410 -15.53 5.59 19.82
N LEU A 411 -15.85 4.31 19.95
CA LEU A 411 -15.93 3.36 18.83
C LEU A 411 -17.36 2.86 18.69
N VAL A 412 -18.03 3.16 17.58
CA VAL A 412 -19.43 2.77 17.29
C VAL A 412 -20.35 3.06 18.49
N GLY A 413 -20.32 4.32 18.97
CA GLY A 413 -21.12 4.81 20.09
C GLY A 413 -20.83 4.20 21.46
N GLY A 414 -19.76 3.41 21.61
CA GLY A 414 -19.30 2.89 22.90
C GLY A 414 -17.91 3.43 23.25
N THR A 415 -17.60 3.56 24.54
CA THR A 415 -16.27 4.03 24.97
C THR A 415 -15.28 2.87 25.04
N VAL A 416 -14.12 3.06 24.40
CA VAL A 416 -12.97 2.15 24.45
C VAL A 416 -11.77 2.86 25.08
N ASN A 417 -10.95 2.10 25.80
CA ASN A 417 -9.73 2.59 26.43
C ASN A 417 -8.63 1.54 26.20
N ASP A 418 -7.48 1.96 25.67
CA ASP A 418 -6.35 1.12 25.29
C ASP A 418 -6.75 -0.11 24.43
N PHE A 419 -7.74 0.07 23.54
CA PHE A 419 -8.22 -1.02 22.69
C PHE A 419 -7.20 -1.35 21.60
N LEU A 420 -6.77 -2.61 21.57
CA LEU A 420 -5.59 -3.05 20.85
C LEU A 420 -5.84 -3.19 19.34
N PHE A 421 -4.93 -2.61 18.55
CA PHE A 421 -4.92 -2.80 17.09
C PHE A 421 -3.52 -3.05 16.56
N ARG A 422 -3.46 -3.54 15.33
CA ARG A 422 -2.23 -3.61 14.53
C ARG A 422 -2.44 -2.89 13.22
N ALA A 423 -1.36 -2.32 12.71
CA ALA A 423 -1.31 -1.85 11.34
C ALA A 423 -0.12 -2.48 10.64
N THR A 424 -0.23 -2.80 9.35
CA THR A 424 0.86 -3.39 8.58
C THR A 424 0.89 -2.79 7.19
N LYS A 425 2.07 -2.42 6.70
CA LYS A 425 2.24 -2.07 5.29
C LYS A 425 1.99 -3.32 4.46
N THR A 426 0.98 -3.36 3.62
CA THR A 426 0.63 -4.54 2.82
C THR A 426 1.21 -4.49 1.41
N GLY A 427 1.44 -3.30 0.85
CA GLY A 427 1.95 -3.14 -0.51
C GLY A 427 2.92 -1.97 -0.67
N TYR A 428 3.84 -2.11 -1.61
CA TYR A 428 4.76 -1.06 -2.04
C TYR A 428 4.21 -0.37 -3.29
N VAL A 429 4.20 0.96 -3.30
CA VAL A 429 3.56 1.73 -4.37
C VAL A 429 4.35 2.98 -4.76
N GLN A 430 5.65 3.09 -4.46
CA GLN A 430 6.44 4.15 -5.10
C GLN A 430 7.90 3.74 -5.35
N ALA A 431 8.19 3.43 -6.61
CA ALA A 431 9.56 3.35 -7.11
C ALA A 431 10.10 4.77 -7.42
N VAL A 432 11.40 4.88 -7.74
CA VAL A 432 11.96 6.12 -8.31
C VAL A 432 11.23 6.43 -9.62
N LEU A 433 10.51 7.56 -9.68
CA LEU A 433 9.79 7.97 -10.88
C LEU A 433 10.77 8.60 -11.89
N ASN A 434 10.74 8.13 -13.13
CA ASN A 434 11.54 8.67 -14.21
C ASN A 434 11.00 10.06 -14.62
N SER A 435 11.83 11.10 -14.48
CA SER A 435 11.45 12.49 -14.77
C SER A 435 11.02 12.71 -16.23
N GLY A 436 11.65 12.02 -17.18
CA GLY A 436 11.29 12.05 -18.59
C GLY A 436 9.92 11.43 -18.87
N VAL A 437 9.56 10.34 -18.18
CA VAL A 437 8.21 9.75 -18.24
C VAL A 437 7.21 10.67 -17.55
N MET A 438 7.56 11.22 -16.38
CA MET A 438 6.67 12.12 -15.62
C MET A 438 6.33 13.40 -16.38
N SER A 439 7.24 13.93 -17.21
CA SER A 439 6.94 15.06 -18.09
C SER A 439 5.84 14.76 -19.12
N ASP A 440 5.65 13.49 -19.46
CA ASP A 440 4.54 13.01 -20.29
C ASP A 440 3.32 12.59 -19.46
N VAL A 441 3.39 12.51 -18.13
CA VAL A 441 2.25 12.18 -17.27
C VAL A 441 1.60 13.44 -16.69
N GLU A 442 2.39 14.48 -16.42
CA GLU A 442 1.90 15.71 -15.82
C GLU A 442 0.74 16.34 -16.62
N GLY A 443 -0.32 16.75 -15.92
CA GLY A 443 -1.47 17.43 -16.51
C GLY A 443 -2.83 17.01 -15.95
N ASP A 444 -3.87 17.50 -16.61
CA ASP A 444 -5.27 17.29 -16.24
C ASP A 444 -5.89 16.14 -17.07
N TYR A 445 -6.74 15.35 -16.42
CA TYR A 445 -7.38 14.17 -16.97
C TYR A 445 -8.83 14.11 -16.54
N ILE A 446 -9.69 13.65 -17.44
CA ILE A 446 -11.09 13.34 -17.15
C ILE A 446 -11.22 11.86 -16.84
N VAL A 447 -11.97 11.54 -15.79
CA VAL A 447 -12.22 10.19 -15.29
C VAL A 447 -13.72 9.92 -15.28
N ARG A 448 -14.12 8.73 -15.74
CA ARG A 448 -15.50 8.21 -15.74
C ARG A 448 -15.52 6.83 -15.13
N LEU A 449 -16.45 6.61 -14.19
CA LEU A 449 -16.71 5.28 -13.64
C LEU A 449 -17.94 4.69 -14.32
N TYR A 450 -17.84 3.43 -14.74
CA TYR A 450 -18.95 2.67 -15.29
C TYR A 450 -19.37 1.58 -14.33
N ARG A 451 -20.67 1.34 -14.20
CA ARG A 451 -21.22 0.19 -13.48
C ARG A 451 -22.07 -0.68 -14.41
N ALA A 452 -22.30 -1.93 -14.01
CA ALA A 452 -23.20 -2.81 -14.74
C ALA A 452 -24.62 -2.23 -14.77
N CYS A 453 -25.30 -2.38 -15.90
CA CYS A 453 -26.73 -2.12 -16.00
C CYS A 453 -27.54 -3.29 -15.45
N ILE A 454 -28.66 -2.96 -14.79
CA ILE A 454 -29.56 -3.95 -14.19
C ILE A 454 -30.77 -4.16 -15.12
N PRO A 455 -31.31 -5.40 -15.24
CA PRO A 455 -32.43 -5.68 -16.14
C PRO A 455 -33.70 -4.87 -15.86
N ASP A 456 -34.40 -4.55 -16.96
CA ASP A 456 -35.56 -3.65 -17.07
C ASP A 456 -36.92 -4.27 -16.63
N GLU A 457 -36.96 -5.28 -15.73
CA GLU A 457 -38.29 -5.79 -15.29
C GLU A 457 -39.04 -4.79 -14.39
N SER A 458 -38.33 -3.85 -13.78
CA SER A 458 -38.86 -2.83 -12.85
C SER A 458 -38.44 -1.38 -13.18
N GLY A 459 -37.60 -1.17 -14.20
CA GLY A 459 -37.24 0.16 -14.72
C GLY A 459 -36.15 0.92 -13.95
N PHE A 460 -35.20 0.24 -13.29
CA PHE A 460 -34.08 0.88 -12.60
C PHE A 460 -33.08 1.55 -13.55
N ASP A 461 -32.68 0.85 -14.61
CA ASP A 461 -31.82 1.40 -15.66
C ASP A 461 -32.60 1.39 -16.99
N ASP A 462 -32.80 2.57 -17.58
CA ASP A 462 -33.37 2.68 -18.93
C ASP A 462 -32.37 2.12 -19.94
N ASP A 463 -32.82 1.23 -20.81
CA ASP A 463 -31.99 0.65 -21.87
C ASP A 463 -31.37 1.72 -22.80
N SER A 464 -31.93 2.95 -22.81
CA SER A 464 -31.40 4.11 -23.54
C SER A 464 -30.12 4.72 -22.97
N ILE A 465 -29.82 4.50 -21.67
CA ILE A 465 -28.60 4.97 -21.00
C ILE A 465 -27.55 3.87 -20.84
N CYS A 466 -27.90 2.63 -21.20
CA CYS A 466 -27.03 1.48 -21.16
C CYS A 466 -26.34 1.24 -22.51
N ARG A 467 -25.05 0.92 -22.48
CA ARG A 467 -24.26 0.51 -23.65
C ARG A 467 -23.65 -0.88 -23.44
N VAL A 468 -23.22 -1.51 -24.51
CA VAL A 468 -22.55 -2.82 -24.44
C VAL A 468 -21.18 -2.66 -23.80
N ILE A 469 -20.78 -3.61 -22.94
CA ILE A 469 -19.43 -3.62 -22.35
C ILE A 469 -18.40 -3.95 -23.44
N PRO A 470 -17.42 -3.06 -23.71
CA PRO A 470 -16.29 -3.35 -24.60
C PRO A 470 -15.46 -4.54 -24.08
N ASN A 471 -14.89 -5.35 -24.98
CA ASN A 471 -14.05 -6.50 -24.62
C ASN A 471 -14.66 -7.38 -23.51
N ALA A 472 -15.96 -7.66 -23.62
CA ALA A 472 -16.76 -8.39 -22.63
C ALA A 472 -16.11 -9.71 -22.17
N ASP A 473 -15.38 -10.40 -23.05
CA ASP A 473 -14.65 -11.63 -22.77
C ASP A 473 -13.43 -11.45 -21.84
N GLN A 474 -12.95 -10.22 -21.67
CA GLN A 474 -11.84 -9.85 -20.80
C GLN A 474 -12.27 -8.98 -19.60
N GLU A 475 -13.36 -8.21 -19.75
CA GLU A 475 -13.88 -7.33 -18.70
C GLU A 475 -14.89 -8.01 -17.76
N ILE A 476 -15.47 -9.16 -18.16
CA ILE A 476 -16.43 -9.93 -17.36
C ILE A 476 -15.82 -11.26 -16.91
N THR A 477 -15.96 -11.58 -15.62
CA THR A 477 -15.62 -12.90 -15.07
C THR A 477 -16.85 -13.80 -15.09
N GLN A 478 -16.73 -14.97 -15.75
CA GLN A 478 -17.77 -16.02 -15.74
C GLN A 478 -17.81 -16.84 -14.43
N ASP A 479 -17.59 -16.21 -13.28
CA ASP A 479 -17.76 -16.86 -11.97
C ASP A 479 -19.09 -16.42 -11.36
N PRO A 480 -20.13 -17.27 -11.39
CA PRO A 480 -21.47 -16.93 -10.93
C PRO A 480 -21.58 -16.83 -9.40
N ASN A 481 -20.49 -17.05 -8.66
CA ASN A 481 -20.49 -16.95 -7.20
C ASN A 481 -19.80 -15.65 -6.79
N PRO A 482 -20.51 -14.60 -6.33
CA PRO A 482 -19.87 -13.44 -5.76
C PRO A 482 -19.08 -13.89 -4.52
N SER A 483 -17.78 -14.07 -4.66
CA SER A 483 -16.91 -14.16 -3.50
C SER A 483 -17.16 -12.91 -2.65
N SER A 484 -17.08 -13.03 -1.33
CA SER A 484 -17.17 -11.88 -0.40
C SER A 484 -16.08 -10.82 -0.60
N THR A 485 -15.20 -11.01 -1.58
CA THR A 485 -14.19 -10.07 -2.06
C THR A 485 -14.63 -9.47 -3.41
N PRO A 486 -14.70 -8.13 -3.55
CA PRO A 486 -15.00 -7.51 -4.82
C PRO A 486 -13.92 -7.86 -5.85
N SER A 487 -14.36 -8.38 -7.00
CA SER A 487 -13.51 -8.66 -8.16
C SER A 487 -13.26 -7.37 -8.95
N THR A 488 -12.12 -7.28 -9.64
CA THR A 488 -11.78 -6.17 -10.55
C THR A 488 -12.52 -6.25 -11.88
N ASN A 489 -13.17 -7.38 -12.17
CA ASN A 489 -14.01 -7.57 -13.33
C ASN A 489 -15.48 -7.41 -12.96
N TYR A 490 -16.30 -7.14 -13.97
CA TYR A 490 -17.74 -7.37 -13.85
C TYR A 490 -17.98 -8.83 -13.49
N ALA A 491 -18.90 -9.07 -12.56
CA ALA A 491 -19.31 -10.41 -12.18
C ALA A 491 -20.81 -10.56 -12.46
N ASP A 492 -21.21 -11.73 -12.96
CA ASP A 492 -22.62 -12.06 -13.09
C ASP A 492 -23.28 -12.08 -11.71
N TYR A 493 -24.50 -11.54 -11.59
CA TYR A 493 -25.21 -11.51 -10.33
C TYR A 493 -26.09 -12.75 -10.19
N THR A 494 -25.83 -13.54 -9.14
CA THR A 494 -26.69 -14.68 -8.78
C THR A 494 -27.26 -14.47 -7.38
N ALA A 495 -28.57 -14.31 -7.28
CA ALA A 495 -29.25 -14.19 -5.99
C ALA A 495 -29.54 -15.59 -5.42
N CYS A 496 -29.44 -15.75 -4.09
CA CYS A 496 -29.92 -16.95 -3.43
C CYS A 496 -31.41 -16.77 -3.06
N THR A 497 -32.31 -17.54 -3.68
CA THR A 497 -33.76 -17.44 -3.41
C THR A 497 -34.20 -18.25 -2.20
N ALA A 498 -33.39 -19.21 -1.75
CA ALA A 498 -33.66 -19.95 -0.53
C ALA A 498 -32.37 -20.43 0.12
N PHE A 499 -32.12 -20.02 1.37
CA PHE A 499 -31.08 -20.62 2.19
C PHE A 499 -31.59 -21.94 2.80
N THR A 500 -30.74 -22.95 2.78
CA THR A 500 -30.94 -24.24 3.43
C THR A 500 -29.77 -24.54 4.35
N THR A 501 -29.95 -25.44 5.30
CA THR A 501 -28.85 -25.86 6.18
C THR A 501 -28.28 -27.17 5.64
N ASP A 502 -26.97 -27.22 5.39
CA ASP A 502 -26.30 -28.44 4.97
C ASP A 502 -26.25 -29.48 6.12
N SER A 503 -25.76 -30.69 5.82
CA SER A 503 -25.64 -31.78 6.80
C SER A 503 -24.68 -31.47 7.97
N ASN A 504 -23.90 -30.39 7.87
CA ASN A 504 -22.95 -29.95 8.88
C ASN A 504 -23.46 -28.75 9.69
N GLY A 505 -24.67 -28.26 9.42
CA GLY A 505 -25.24 -27.10 10.11
C GLY A 505 -24.89 -25.75 9.47
N ASN A 506 -24.24 -25.73 8.31
CA ASN A 506 -23.89 -24.48 7.63
C ASN A 506 -25.08 -23.99 6.80
N TYR A 507 -25.34 -22.68 6.81
CA TYR A 507 -26.26 -22.06 5.85
C TYR A 507 -25.62 -22.12 4.46
N VAL A 508 -26.27 -22.83 3.55
CA VAL A 508 -25.89 -22.98 2.13
C VAL A 508 -27.08 -22.60 1.25
N CYS A 509 -26.82 -22.02 0.10
CA CYS A 509 -27.91 -21.69 -0.83
C CYS A 509 -28.54 -22.98 -1.38
N GLY A 510 -29.83 -23.19 -1.10
CA GLY A 510 -30.62 -24.34 -1.56
C GLY A 510 -31.33 -24.11 -2.90
N ALA A 511 -31.51 -22.86 -3.30
CA ALA A 511 -31.99 -22.48 -4.62
C ALA A 511 -31.40 -21.12 -5.03
N TRP A 512 -30.85 -21.06 -6.24
CA TRP A 512 -30.34 -19.83 -6.86
C TRP A 512 -31.41 -19.25 -7.77
N ASP A 513 -31.47 -17.92 -7.86
CA ASP A 513 -32.25 -17.22 -8.88
C ASP A 513 -31.59 -17.35 -10.26
N THR A 514 -32.30 -16.87 -11.28
CA THR A 514 -31.79 -16.59 -12.62
C THR A 514 -30.50 -15.76 -12.51
N VAL A 515 -29.45 -16.23 -13.20
CA VAL A 515 -28.20 -15.47 -13.36
C VAL A 515 -28.54 -14.23 -14.18
N VAL A 516 -28.20 -13.05 -13.65
CA VAL A 516 -28.22 -11.81 -14.43
C VAL A 516 -26.90 -11.74 -15.19
N ASP A 517 -26.95 -12.09 -16.47
CA ASP A 517 -25.81 -11.99 -17.37
C ASP A 517 -25.47 -10.52 -17.60
N VAL A 518 -24.35 -10.07 -17.04
CA VAL A 518 -23.90 -8.68 -17.18
C VAL A 518 -23.34 -8.50 -18.59
N THR A 519 -24.04 -7.75 -19.45
CA THR A 519 -23.62 -7.50 -20.84
C THR A 519 -23.59 -6.03 -21.22
N LYS A 520 -24.15 -5.18 -20.36
CA LYS A 520 -24.26 -3.75 -20.55
C LYS A 520 -23.78 -2.99 -19.32
N GLU A 521 -23.32 -1.77 -19.55
CA GLU A 521 -22.88 -0.82 -18.54
C GLU A 521 -23.49 0.55 -18.78
N ARG A 522 -23.42 1.40 -17.75
CA ARG A 522 -23.74 2.82 -17.81
C ARG A 522 -22.74 3.61 -16.98
N ILE A 523 -22.67 4.92 -17.25
CA ILE A 523 -21.95 5.84 -16.36
C ILE A 523 -22.59 5.76 -14.97
N ARG A 524 -21.74 5.60 -13.96
CA ARG A 524 -22.12 5.64 -12.55
C ARG A 524 -22.41 7.10 -12.20
N HIS A 525 -23.68 7.38 -11.92
CA HIS A 525 -24.12 8.69 -11.41
C HIS A 525 -24.58 8.60 -9.96
N ASP A 526 -24.60 7.39 -9.39
CA ASP A 526 -25.40 6.99 -8.23
C ASP A 526 -24.81 7.43 -6.89
N GLU A 527 -24.48 8.71 -6.75
CA GLU A 527 -23.93 9.29 -5.53
C GLU A 527 -25.07 9.61 -4.53
N LEU A 528 -25.20 8.77 -3.51
CA LEU A 528 -26.30 8.82 -2.55
C LEU A 528 -26.01 9.78 -1.40
N ASP A 529 -26.94 10.69 -1.10
CA ASP A 529 -26.91 11.47 0.14
C ASP A 529 -27.14 10.58 1.39
N SER A 530 -27.14 11.20 2.57
CA SER A 530 -27.41 10.50 3.84
C SER A 530 -28.83 9.91 3.94
N SER A 531 -29.72 10.22 3.00
CA SER A 531 -31.06 9.63 2.88
C SER A 531 -31.18 8.55 1.81
N GLY A 532 -30.07 8.19 1.14
CA GLY A 532 -30.07 7.17 0.10
C GLY A 532 -30.63 7.65 -1.25
N VAL A 533 -30.73 8.97 -1.45
CA VAL A 533 -31.22 9.57 -2.70
C VAL A 533 -30.04 10.07 -3.53
N ASP A 534 -30.06 9.84 -4.84
CA ASP A 534 -29.05 10.38 -5.77
C ASP A 534 -29.03 11.92 -5.66
N SER A 535 -27.89 12.45 -5.25
CA SER A 535 -27.75 13.82 -4.74
C SER A 535 -26.68 14.64 -5.46
N GLN A 536 -25.72 13.96 -6.09
CA GLN A 536 -24.54 14.60 -6.68
C GLN A 536 -24.45 14.34 -8.20
N GLY A 537 -24.96 13.21 -8.72
CA GLY A 537 -25.04 12.96 -10.17
C GLY A 537 -23.71 13.07 -10.94
N VAL A 538 -22.56 13.02 -10.26
CA VAL A 538 -21.24 13.22 -10.88
C VAL A 538 -20.92 12.00 -11.73
N GLY A 539 -21.09 12.11 -13.05
CA GLY A 539 -20.74 11.04 -13.99
C GLY A 539 -19.30 11.11 -14.49
N GLU A 540 -18.68 12.28 -14.41
CA GLU A 540 -17.31 12.52 -14.82
C GLU A 540 -16.66 13.47 -13.82
N PHE A 541 -15.40 13.22 -13.49
CA PHE A 541 -14.61 14.09 -12.62
C PHE A 541 -13.21 14.32 -13.18
N CYS A 542 -12.59 15.43 -12.80
CA CYS A 542 -11.28 15.82 -13.28
C CYS A 542 -10.20 15.59 -12.22
N VAL A 543 -9.07 15.01 -12.64
CA VAL A 543 -7.89 14.82 -11.80
C VAL A 543 -6.67 15.52 -12.40
N HIS A 544 -5.82 16.07 -11.54
CA HIS A 544 -4.52 16.62 -11.90
C HIS A 544 -3.42 15.72 -11.36
N ILE A 545 -2.48 15.34 -12.23
CA ILE A 545 -1.26 14.65 -11.84
C ILE A 545 -0.09 15.64 -11.87
N SER A 546 0.57 15.82 -10.73
CA SER A 546 1.74 16.70 -10.62
C SER A 546 3.01 16.04 -11.17
N SER A 547 4.05 16.83 -11.40
CA SER A 547 5.39 16.34 -11.78
C SER A 547 6.02 15.41 -10.74
N ALA A 548 5.62 15.51 -9.47
CA ALA A 548 6.03 14.61 -8.39
C ALA A 548 5.20 13.31 -8.35
N GLY A 549 4.20 13.18 -9.24
CA GLY A 549 3.31 12.03 -9.31
C GLY A 549 2.19 12.06 -8.29
N LEU A 550 1.86 13.19 -7.65
CA LEU A 550 0.70 13.29 -6.76
C LEU A 550 -0.57 13.49 -7.60
N VAL A 551 -1.63 12.74 -7.30
CA VAL A 551 -2.94 12.87 -7.95
C VAL A 551 -3.91 13.62 -7.04
N THR A 552 -4.54 14.65 -7.60
CA THR A 552 -5.51 15.49 -6.88
C THR A 552 -6.79 15.69 -7.69
N THR A 553 -7.92 15.92 -7.03
CA THR A 553 -9.21 16.28 -7.65
C THR A 553 -9.74 17.57 -7.04
N GLY A 554 -10.59 18.30 -7.77
CA GLY A 554 -11.40 19.37 -7.20
C GLY A 554 -12.72 18.85 -6.61
N ASP A 555 -13.42 19.75 -5.92
CA ASP A 555 -14.73 19.52 -5.33
C ASP A 555 -15.78 19.20 -6.41
N ASP A 556 -16.70 18.28 -6.11
CA ASP A 556 -17.83 17.90 -6.96
C ASP A 556 -17.43 17.55 -8.41
N GLY A 557 -16.23 16.98 -8.56
CA GLY A 557 -15.67 16.54 -9.83
C GLY A 557 -15.03 17.64 -10.70
N ALA A 558 -14.92 18.87 -10.20
CA ALA A 558 -14.19 19.93 -10.90
C ALA A 558 -12.68 19.62 -11.00
N CYS A 559 -12.00 20.24 -11.96
CA CYS A 559 -10.54 20.21 -11.95
C CYS A 559 -10.01 20.98 -10.73
N PRO A 560 -8.92 20.51 -10.10
CA PRO A 560 -8.37 21.18 -8.94
C PRO A 560 -7.92 22.61 -9.31
N GLY A 561 -8.42 23.59 -8.55
CA GLY A 561 -8.12 25.00 -8.79
C GLY A 561 -6.71 25.39 -8.31
N THR A 562 -6.37 26.68 -8.46
CA THR A 562 -5.07 27.24 -8.04
C THR A 562 -4.82 27.18 -6.51
N THR A 563 -5.84 26.89 -5.72
CA THR A 563 -5.78 26.77 -4.25
C THR A 563 -5.39 25.37 -3.77
N GLY A 564 -5.09 24.44 -4.68
CA GLY A 564 -4.87 23.02 -4.37
C GLY A 564 -6.17 22.22 -4.42
N GLY A 565 -6.04 20.93 -4.72
CA GLY A 565 -7.15 19.97 -4.73
C GLY A 565 -7.05 18.95 -3.59
N LEU A 566 -8.12 18.16 -3.44
CA LEU A 566 -8.16 16.99 -2.56
C LEU A 566 -7.16 15.94 -3.06
N LYS A 567 -6.27 15.47 -2.19
CA LYS A 567 -5.33 14.41 -2.55
C LYS A 567 -6.05 13.09 -2.60
N ILE A 568 -5.90 12.36 -3.71
CA ILE A 568 -6.65 11.13 -3.94
C ILE A 568 -5.80 9.99 -4.49
N GLY A 569 -4.51 10.19 -4.73
CA GLY A 569 -3.69 9.12 -5.29
C GLY A 569 -2.28 9.52 -5.63
N MET A 570 -1.57 8.60 -6.28
CA MET A 570 -0.21 8.83 -6.77
C MET A 570 0.13 7.97 -7.98
N VAL A 571 1.13 8.40 -8.74
CA VAL A 571 1.87 7.58 -9.70
C VAL A 571 2.80 6.67 -8.92
N THR A 572 2.66 5.37 -9.12
CA THR A 572 3.36 4.37 -8.33
C THR A 572 4.63 3.86 -8.99
N ARG A 573 4.68 3.91 -10.32
CA ARG A 573 5.81 3.46 -11.13
C ARG A 573 5.78 4.09 -12.52
N THR A 574 6.95 4.23 -13.12
CA THR A 574 7.13 4.66 -14.52
C THR A 574 7.96 3.66 -15.29
N PHE A 575 7.66 3.49 -16.58
CA PHE A 575 8.40 2.67 -17.52
C PHE A 575 8.88 3.55 -18.67
N GLY A 576 10.20 3.61 -18.89
CA GLY A 576 10.83 4.52 -19.83
C GLY A 576 11.05 3.96 -21.23
N ASP A 577 10.97 2.63 -21.39
CA ASP A 577 11.22 1.96 -22.67
C ASP A 577 10.24 2.40 -23.74
N ALA A 578 10.75 2.75 -24.92
CA ALA A 578 9.93 3.35 -25.98
C ALA A 578 8.71 2.49 -26.38
N ASP A 579 8.86 1.16 -26.35
CA ASP A 579 7.83 0.20 -26.72
C ASP A 579 6.83 -0.10 -25.58
N LEU A 580 7.19 0.23 -24.32
CA LEU A 580 6.39 -0.02 -23.11
C LEU A 580 6.14 1.26 -22.28
N LYS A 581 6.35 2.43 -22.89
CA LYS A 581 6.34 3.71 -22.17
C LYS A 581 4.99 3.91 -21.49
N SER A 582 5.00 3.93 -20.16
CA SER A 582 3.76 3.90 -19.37
C SER A 582 3.99 4.33 -17.92
N ALA A 583 2.90 4.58 -17.20
CA ALA A 583 2.94 4.92 -15.78
C ALA A 583 1.80 4.26 -15.00
N ASN A 584 2.11 3.61 -13.89
CA ASN A 584 1.11 3.01 -13.01
C ASN A 584 0.53 4.07 -12.08
N ILE A 585 -0.78 4.06 -11.90
CA ILE A 585 -1.52 5.02 -11.07
C ILE A 585 -2.36 4.23 -10.07
N PHE A 586 -2.36 4.71 -8.83
CA PHE A 586 -3.25 4.23 -7.78
C PHE A 586 -4.01 5.43 -7.20
N MET A 587 -5.33 5.35 -7.19
CA MET A 587 -6.19 6.34 -6.55
C MET A 587 -7.10 5.67 -5.52
N ARG A 588 -7.29 6.35 -4.39
CA ARG A 588 -8.31 6.06 -3.39
C ARG A 588 -9.05 7.35 -3.08
N LEU A 589 -10.32 7.43 -3.47
CA LEU A 589 -11.15 8.63 -3.34
C LEU A 589 -11.66 8.80 -1.89
N ALA A 590 -10.75 8.82 -0.91
CA ALA A 590 -11.08 8.97 0.51
C ALA A 590 -10.12 9.95 1.22
N PRO A 591 -10.14 11.25 0.87
CA PRO A 591 -9.24 12.27 1.43
C PRO A 591 -9.45 12.55 2.93
N GLY A 592 -10.63 12.23 3.46
CA GLY A 592 -10.94 12.28 4.89
C GLY A 592 -12.42 12.50 5.14
N ALA A 593 -12.83 12.47 6.41
CA ALA A 593 -14.23 12.60 6.81
C ALA A 593 -14.87 13.94 6.44
N ALA A 594 -14.11 15.04 6.54
CA ALA A 594 -14.63 16.39 6.27
C ALA A 594 -14.93 16.62 4.78
N ASP A 595 -14.31 15.82 3.92
CA ASP A 595 -14.33 15.96 2.47
C ASP A 595 -15.28 14.94 1.80
N GLU A 596 -15.98 14.11 2.58
CA GLU A 596 -16.89 13.07 2.07
C GLU A 596 -17.91 13.63 1.07
N SER A 597 -18.61 14.68 1.47
CA SER A 597 -19.71 15.25 0.68
C SER A 597 -19.29 15.92 -0.62
N VAL A 598 -18.01 16.26 -0.79
CA VAL A 598 -17.46 16.99 -1.96
C VAL A 598 -16.53 16.14 -2.80
N THR A 599 -16.13 14.96 -2.32
CA THR A 599 -15.26 14.05 -3.06
C THR A 599 -16.10 13.24 -4.05
N PRO A 600 -15.76 13.24 -5.36
CA PRO A 600 -16.47 12.40 -6.32
C PRO A 600 -16.25 10.92 -6.01
N HIS A 601 -17.32 10.12 -6.04
CA HIS A 601 -17.27 8.66 -5.88
C HIS A 601 -16.50 8.21 -4.63
N TYR A 602 -16.84 8.80 -3.48
CA TYR A 602 -16.12 8.58 -2.23
C TYR A 602 -15.87 7.10 -1.93
N ASN A 603 -14.67 6.82 -1.40
CA ASN A 603 -14.10 5.50 -1.09
C ASN A 603 -13.80 4.58 -2.29
N ALA A 604 -14.11 4.96 -3.54
CA ALA A 604 -13.73 4.13 -4.68
C ALA A 604 -12.20 4.08 -4.83
N GLU A 605 -11.72 2.88 -5.13
CA GLU A 605 -10.31 2.60 -5.41
C GLU A 605 -10.13 2.30 -6.90
N ILE A 606 -9.12 2.92 -7.51
CA ILE A 606 -8.81 2.79 -8.94
C ILE A 606 -7.34 2.43 -9.07
N GLN A 607 -7.05 1.40 -9.87
CA GLN A 607 -5.70 1.01 -10.20
C GLN A 607 -5.58 0.79 -11.71
N GLY A 608 -4.52 1.32 -12.32
CA GLY A 608 -4.30 1.13 -13.74
C GLY A 608 -2.94 1.60 -14.23
N ARG A 609 -2.66 1.33 -15.50
CA ARG A 609 -1.45 1.68 -16.22
C ARG A 609 -1.80 2.61 -17.39
N MET A 610 -1.25 3.82 -17.34
CA MET A 610 -1.42 4.85 -18.34
C MET A 610 -0.54 4.54 -19.55
N ASP A 611 -1.13 4.48 -20.74
CA ASP A 611 -0.40 4.27 -21.99
C ASP A 611 0.22 5.58 -22.48
N LEU A 612 1.56 5.65 -22.51
CA LEU A 612 2.32 6.82 -22.97
C LEU A 612 3.05 6.54 -24.28
N ARG A 613 2.74 5.42 -24.95
CA ARG A 613 3.40 5.03 -26.20
C ARG A 613 2.97 5.97 -27.32
N SER A 614 3.95 6.43 -28.09
CA SER A 614 3.69 7.23 -29.29
C SER A 614 2.87 6.46 -30.36
N ALA A 615 2.93 5.12 -30.33
CA ALA A 615 2.19 4.22 -31.22
C ALA A 615 0.69 4.08 -30.87
N ALA A 616 0.25 4.49 -29.67
CA ALA A 616 -1.15 4.49 -29.26
C ALA A 616 -2.03 5.42 -30.13
N GLY A 617 -1.40 6.34 -30.87
CA GLY A 617 -1.99 6.99 -32.05
C GLY A 617 -2.99 8.12 -31.79
N ASP A 618 -3.60 8.20 -30.60
CA ASP A 618 -4.59 9.25 -30.25
C ASP A 618 -4.04 10.35 -29.32
N GLY A 619 -2.91 10.10 -28.64
CA GLY A 619 -2.31 11.06 -27.69
C GLY A 619 -3.11 11.26 -26.41
N CYS A 620 -4.13 10.44 -26.15
CA CYS A 620 -5.10 10.63 -25.07
C CYS A 620 -4.70 10.00 -23.75
N LYS A 621 -3.56 9.29 -23.70
CA LYS A 621 -2.95 8.76 -22.48
C LYS A 621 -3.95 7.98 -21.61
N ARG A 622 -4.52 6.94 -22.19
CA ARG A 622 -5.62 6.18 -21.59
C ARG A 622 -5.14 5.28 -20.46
N LEU A 623 -6.02 5.05 -19.48
CA LEU A 623 -5.75 4.15 -18.36
C LEU A 623 -6.32 2.76 -18.63
N PHE A 624 -5.45 1.75 -18.59
CA PHE A 624 -5.77 0.35 -18.77
C PHE A 624 -5.42 -0.47 -17.53
N ARG A 625 -5.74 -1.76 -17.52
CA ARG A 625 -5.35 -2.66 -16.42
C ARG A 625 -3.82 -2.83 -16.34
N LEU A 626 -3.36 -3.21 -15.16
CA LEU A 626 -1.93 -3.27 -14.84
C LEU A 626 -1.18 -4.40 -15.56
N SER A 627 -1.79 -5.57 -15.75
CA SER A 627 -1.11 -6.72 -16.35
C SER A 627 -0.76 -6.46 -17.80
N ASP A 628 0.42 -6.90 -18.25
CA ASP A 628 0.88 -6.70 -19.64
C ASP A 628 -0.16 -7.16 -20.67
N ASP A 629 -0.71 -8.38 -20.54
CA ASP A 629 -1.72 -8.90 -21.47
C ASP A 629 -2.96 -8.00 -21.54
N SER A 630 -3.40 -7.45 -20.41
CA SER A 630 -4.60 -6.60 -20.36
C SER A 630 -4.30 -5.18 -20.84
N PHE A 631 -3.10 -4.66 -20.52
CA PHE A 631 -2.61 -3.37 -20.97
C PHE A 631 -2.45 -3.34 -22.49
N GLU A 632 -1.82 -4.36 -23.07
CA GLU A 632 -1.63 -4.50 -24.51
C GLU A 632 -2.95 -4.74 -25.26
N ALA A 633 -3.90 -5.44 -24.63
CA ALA A 633 -5.25 -5.61 -25.17
C ALA A 633 -6.14 -4.35 -25.03
N GLY A 634 -5.68 -3.31 -24.34
CA GLY A 634 -6.45 -2.09 -24.12
C GLY A 634 -7.68 -2.30 -23.22
N VAL A 635 -7.61 -3.26 -22.29
CA VAL A 635 -8.67 -3.53 -21.32
C VAL A 635 -8.73 -2.39 -20.32
N ARG A 636 -9.90 -1.78 -20.17
CA ARG A 636 -10.07 -0.61 -19.30
C ARG A 636 -9.69 -0.93 -17.86
N ALA A 637 -9.09 0.04 -17.19
CA ALA A 637 -8.83 -0.05 -15.76
C ALA A 637 -10.14 -0.29 -14.98
N ALA A 638 -10.02 -0.79 -13.76
CA ALA A 638 -11.17 -1.12 -12.93
C ALA A 638 -11.24 -0.21 -11.70
N TRP A 639 -12.45 -0.02 -11.19
CA TRP A 639 -12.69 0.54 -9.87
C TRP A 639 -13.37 -0.48 -8.97
N VAL A 640 -13.12 -0.39 -7.66
CA VAL A 640 -13.75 -1.22 -6.64
C VAL A 640 -14.17 -0.36 -5.44
N GLU A 641 -15.35 -0.65 -4.88
CA GLU A 641 -15.92 0.04 -3.73
C GLU A 641 -16.88 -0.91 -2.98
N GLY A 642 -16.37 -1.76 -2.10
CA GLY A 642 -17.19 -2.81 -1.50
C GLY A 642 -17.97 -2.43 -0.23
N ALA A 643 -17.81 -1.21 0.31
CA ALA A 643 -18.13 -0.97 1.72
C ALA A 643 -18.96 0.27 2.01
N TYR A 644 -18.81 1.35 1.24
CA TYR A 644 -19.43 2.64 1.51
C TYR A 644 -20.80 2.77 0.85
N LEU A 645 -20.82 2.85 -0.48
CA LEU A 645 -22.01 3.11 -1.27
C LEU A 645 -22.97 1.91 -1.31
N PRO A 646 -22.51 0.64 -1.49
CA PRO A 646 -23.36 -0.53 -1.30
C PRO A 646 -24.03 -0.56 0.07
N ARG A 647 -23.36 -0.06 1.12
CA ARG A 647 -23.91 -0.04 2.48
C ARG A 647 -24.91 1.08 2.69
N LYS A 648 -24.65 2.28 2.17
CA LYS A 648 -25.65 3.36 2.10
C LYS A 648 -26.93 2.89 1.41
N LYS A 649 -26.79 2.16 0.29
CA LYS A 649 -27.92 1.59 -0.45
C LYS A 649 -28.68 0.55 0.38
N LEU A 650 -27.97 -0.38 1.02
CA LEU A 650 -28.56 -1.35 1.94
C LEU A 650 -29.37 -0.69 3.08
N ILE A 651 -28.87 0.41 3.66
CA ILE A 651 -29.60 1.16 4.70
C ILE A 651 -30.87 1.78 4.14
N ALA A 652 -30.78 2.37 2.94
CA ALA A 652 -31.90 3.06 2.31
C ALA A 652 -33.05 2.10 1.95
N ASP A 653 -32.71 0.89 1.50
CA ASP A 653 -33.69 -0.11 1.07
C ASP A 653 -34.26 -0.94 2.23
N GLY A 654 -33.46 -1.16 3.28
CA GLY A 654 -33.88 -1.88 4.49
C GLY A 654 -34.14 -3.37 4.26
N ASP A 655 -34.98 -3.96 5.12
CA ASP A 655 -35.25 -5.40 5.18
C ASP A 655 -36.09 -5.97 4.03
N ASP A 656 -36.85 -5.11 3.37
CA ASP A 656 -37.77 -5.50 2.29
C ASP A 656 -37.15 -5.29 0.90
N GLU A 657 -35.81 -5.29 0.80
CA GLU A 657 -35.07 -5.10 -0.46
C GLU A 657 -35.52 -6.10 -1.54
N THR A 658 -36.01 -5.54 -2.65
CA THR A 658 -36.36 -6.29 -3.86
C THR A 658 -35.11 -6.90 -4.52
N ASP A 659 -35.29 -7.91 -5.37
CA ASP A 659 -34.15 -8.49 -6.08
C ASP A 659 -33.45 -7.45 -6.98
N ASP A 660 -34.20 -6.50 -7.55
CA ASP A 660 -33.64 -5.42 -8.38
C ASP A 660 -32.83 -4.39 -7.58
N GLU A 661 -33.30 -4.00 -6.38
CA GLU A 661 -32.53 -3.16 -5.45
C GLU A 661 -31.23 -3.85 -5.01
N ARG A 662 -31.30 -5.17 -4.82
CA ARG A 662 -30.14 -5.99 -4.52
C ARG A 662 -29.12 -6.03 -5.65
N TYR A 663 -29.58 -6.20 -6.89
CA TYR A 663 -28.72 -6.13 -8.07
C TYR A 663 -28.10 -4.75 -8.23
N LEU A 664 -28.86 -3.67 -7.96
CA LEU A 664 -28.32 -2.33 -7.90
C LEU A 664 -27.19 -2.22 -6.91
N ARG A 665 -27.41 -2.63 -5.67
CA ARG A 665 -26.37 -2.62 -4.63
C ARG A 665 -25.10 -3.37 -5.07
N PHE A 666 -25.22 -4.51 -5.72
CA PHE A 666 -24.05 -5.24 -6.23
C PHE A 666 -23.35 -4.54 -7.39
N SER A 667 -24.08 -3.84 -8.26
CA SER A 667 -23.49 -3.01 -9.32
C SER A 667 -22.72 -1.80 -8.81
N LEU A 668 -23.00 -1.35 -7.58
CA LEU A 668 -22.27 -0.24 -6.94
C LEU A 668 -20.91 -0.66 -6.37
N ALA A 669 -20.53 -1.94 -6.47
CA ALA A 669 -19.31 -2.46 -5.85
C ALA A 669 -18.08 -2.48 -6.76
N ASN A 670 -18.26 -2.50 -8.08
CA ASN A 670 -17.16 -2.52 -9.06
C ASN A 670 -17.60 -2.08 -10.45
N GLY A 671 -16.62 -1.84 -11.30
CA GLY A 671 -16.80 -1.71 -12.74
C GLY A 671 -15.58 -1.15 -13.43
N ALA A 672 -15.77 -0.58 -14.62
CA ALA A 672 -14.70 -0.08 -15.47
C ALA A 672 -14.44 1.43 -15.28
N VAL A 673 -13.22 1.84 -15.60
CA VAL A 673 -12.73 3.21 -15.56
C VAL A 673 -12.29 3.63 -16.94
N GLU A 674 -12.81 4.75 -17.42
CA GLU A 674 -12.21 5.48 -18.53
C GLU A 674 -11.53 6.72 -17.98
N MET A 675 -10.22 6.81 -18.19
CA MET A 675 -9.46 8.02 -17.91
C MET A 675 -8.70 8.42 -19.17
N TYR A 676 -8.76 9.69 -19.51
CA TYR A 676 -8.09 10.27 -20.68
C TYR A 676 -7.70 11.71 -20.41
N LYS A 677 -6.66 12.17 -21.11
CA LYS A 677 -6.16 13.54 -20.96
C LYS A 677 -7.21 14.57 -21.38
N ASP A 678 -7.33 15.66 -20.61
CA ASP A 678 -8.20 16.80 -20.94
C ASP A 678 -7.60 17.66 -22.05
N ASP A 679 -7.51 17.09 -23.26
CA ASP A 679 -7.02 17.76 -24.47
C ASP A 679 -8.08 17.73 -25.58
N PRO A 680 -8.15 18.77 -26.44
CA PRO A 680 -9.06 18.77 -27.58
C PRO A 680 -8.84 17.57 -28.51
N GLY A 681 -9.89 16.77 -28.71
CA GLY A 681 -9.83 15.54 -29.53
C GLY A 681 -9.69 14.26 -28.71
N CYS A 682 -9.46 14.38 -27.41
CA CYS A 682 -9.58 13.27 -26.47
C CYS A 682 -10.97 13.17 -25.88
N GLY A 683 -11.40 11.95 -25.64
CA GLY A 683 -12.75 11.61 -25.22
C GLY A 683 -12.85 10.13 -24.85
N PRO A 684 -14.04 9.68 -24.44
CA PRO A 684 -14.31 8.28 -24.15
C PRO A 684 -13.91 7.40 -25.34
N LEU A 685 -13.63 6.13 -25.07
CA LEU A 685 -13.56 5.13 -26.14
C LEU A 685 -14.98 5.02 -26.71
N GLU A 686 -15.23 5.63 -27.88
CA GLU A 686 -16.50 5.39 -28.57
C GLU A 686 -16.52 3.93 -29.06
N ASP A 687 -17.63 3.25 -28.80
CA ASP A 687 -17.86 1.85 -29.17
C ASP A 687 -17.63 1.67 -30.68
N ASN A 688 -16.58 0.94 -31.07
CA ASN A 688 -16.37 0.52 -32.45
C ASN A 688 -17.38 -0.55 -32.88
#